data_AF-A0A9X1MSH9-F1
#
_entry.id   AF-A0A9X1MSH9-F1
#
_cell.length_a   1.000
_cell.length_b   1.000
_cell.length_c   1.000
_cell.angle_alpha   90.00
_cell.angle_beta   90.00
_cell.angle_gamma   90.00
#
_symmetry.space_group_name_H-M   'P 1'
#
loop_
_entity.id
_entity.type
_entity.pdbx_description
1 polymer ?
#
loop_
_entity_poly.entity_id
_entity_poly.type
_entity_poly.pdbx_seq_one_letter_code
_entity_poly.pdbx_strand_id
1 'polypeptide(L)'
;MKSIRPLLSAVSLALVALWFAPVVAAEKFDATIWKELPVYHNGRVKPLDTLANLVVEEITSHDKTSVKLNLNDYYVMDELIKSDYSGAMSILPEGKERKFQPSELLLSWLAEPQKWERVPFIIAEHEDVRKALGLQVNGPSGKRLRFVSPYEITHSVALRKFLLEIDTRRKAEGKDFAMTPAEEKVWDVLMKYALYRDVTFDPRLSITLNEAMPMPGGRDRLFYSVMAAAKVMSQEPNVKNQTLEDQFQMLMQLGGESPMALSANRLLTSYRALFSMLVNAQIDAHEFLENTNEDPLQPEDPPTLAEVEPLVADFRASAHELAELLRTERDRADTQQTLSRSQYETIKPMFQEMLVKTSELDRLGLEMQLGLYEGSDLVKKFNRNLTGTLYVAPALNAAALKKDRDTENMAQPWLGLTTILYGSGEVLKGYPQDKINQVKAAWKNLASEYVAGEPTEEAQVQLAAALRSIGEQTDVARRKLVAEDQQDEHILAYTAYPPADSPRIAAEVRYNALDPFMIAWIICLGATLCYSLSFGVMRKVMFWSGTALLVTAIVWSTYAFYLRITISGWAPVTNMYETVVFVPWVVAVLGAAFLLLPLIDRGRLEAWRATACPGTPEATPLTASQLETQGASAWNVMGIVASVTRIPLMVLTVWMLAFALYSDGNRPIISDLNPLTAFTLSSNVGKDAAIWLVKMLTLLITVYFVPRLLASSLYAVYFIPRDWLVNRSISTSLPAVLERSYFGLAASGAATFFFCVASFAPVLDENFSPLQPVLRSNMWLTVHVLTIVASYGAGMLSWALGVIALFFYMFGKYRPPVDPVNTPDGFRPAHQAQAELGYRPPEQCAILAGYCYRAIQVSVLLLATGTILGGLWADVSWGRFWGWDPKEVWALISLLVYLAILHGRFAGWFNNFGLVVGTILGFTMIVFSWYGVNFLLPMFSGGQAVGLHSYGFGEGGQGYVLGFVALNLVYLGLAAVRFQVTNVVKPATHQTDNVSRLVEDDEEMVIAESSDSKSEEETEEVSK
;
A
#
# COMPACT_ATOMS: atom_id res chain seq x y z
N MET A 1 -33.41 -23.54 -33.50
CA MET A 1 -32.25 -23.41 -32.58
C MET A 1 -30.86 -23.58 -33.23
N LYS A 2 -30.71 -24.10 -34.46
CA LYS A 2 -29.38 -24.27 -35.11
C LYS A 2 -28.80 -23.00 -35.77
N SER A 3 -29.59 -21.95 -36.03
CA SER A 3 -29.13 -20.72 -36.71
C SER A 3 -28.62 -19.59 -35.79
N ILE A 4 -28.83 -19.68 -34.48
CA ILE A 4 -28.52 -18.58 -33.53
C ILE A 4 -27.13 -18.76 -32.88
N ARG A 5 -26.60 -19.99 -32.85
CA ARG A 5 -25.27 -20.29 -32.29
C ARG A 5 -24.10 -19.53 -32.94
N PRO A 6 -23.99 -19.42 -34.28
CA PRO A 6 -22.90 -18.66 -34.89
C PRO A 6 -23.06 -17.15 -34.65
N LEU A 7 -24.30 -16.65 -34.52
CA LEU A 7 -24.56 -15.23 -34.22
C LEU A 7 -24.15 -14.88 -32.78
N LEU A 8 -24.46 -15.73 -31.80
CA LEU A 8 -24.06 -15.53 -30.40
C LEU A 8 -22.55 -15.65 -30.20
N SER A 9 -21.89 -16.57 -30.90
CA SER A 9 -20.42 -16.70 -30.84
C SER A 9 -19.72 -15.54 -31.57
N ALA A 10 -20.27 -15.04 -32.68
CA ALA A 10 -19.78 -13.83 -33.34
C ALA A 10 -20.00 -12.56 -32.49
N VAL A 11 -21.14 -12.43 -31.81
CA VAL A 11 -21.39 -11.31 -30.87
C VAL A 11 -20.50 -11.41 -29.63
N SER A 12 -20.22 -12.61 -29.14
CA SER A 12 -19.29 -12.82 -28.01
C SER A 12 -17.85 -12.49 -28.41
N LEU A 13 -17.40 -12.92 -29.61
CA LEU A 13 -16.08 -12.55 -30.13
C LEU A 13 -15.98 -11.05 -30.45
N ALA A 14 -17.06 -10.44 -30.95
CA ALA A 14 -17.10 -9.01 -31.25
C ALA A 14 -17.12 -8.17 -29.97
N LEU A 15 -17.79 -8.61 -28.90
CA LEU A 15 -17.75 -7.95 -27.59
C LEU A 15 -16.38 -8.09 -26.92
N VAL A 16 -15.72 -9.24 -27.06
CA VAL A 16 -14.33 -9.43 -26.61
C VAL A 16 -13.36 -8.58 -27.46
N ALA A 17 -13.52 -8.54 -28.78
CA ALA A 17 -12.68 -7.73 -29.66
C ALA A 17 -12.89 -6.21 -29.49
N LEU A 18 -14.10 -5.76 -29.17
CA LEU A 18 -14.40 -4.36 -28.81
C LEU A 18 -13.85 -3.98 -27.44
N TRP A 19 -13.63 -4.94 -26.54
CA TRP A 19 -12.97 -4.74 -25.25
C TRP A 19 -11.43 -4.72 -25.35
N PHE A 20 -10.85 -5.42 -26.33
CA PHE A 20 -9.40 -5.46 -26.57
C PHE A 20 -8.92 -4.53 -27.68
N ALA A 21 -9.80 -3.77 -28.34
CA ALA A 21 -9.39 -2.77 -29.31
C ALA A 21 -8.67 -1.63 -28.56
N PRO A 22 -7.37 -1.41 -28.76
CA PRO A 22 -6.71 -0.25 -28.19
C PRO A 22 -7.36 0.98 -28.85
N VAL A 23 -8.02 1.82 -28.04
CA VAL A 23 -8.40 3.16 -28.46
C VAL A 23 -7.10 3.95 -28.57
N VAL A 24 -6.35 3.75 -29.66
CA VAL A 24 -5.25 4.63 -30.02
C VAL A 24 -5.89 5.88 -30.61
N ALA A 25 -6.35 6.77 -29.74
CA ALA A 25 -6.46 8.17 -30.12
C ALA A 25 -5.03 8.60 -30.49
N ALA A 26 -4.81 9.10 -31.70
CA ALA A 26 -3.51 9.59 -32.11
C ALA A 26 -3.05 10.69 -31.14
N GLU A 27 -2.12 10.35 -30.24
CA GLU A 27 -1.49 11.29 -29.32
C GLU A 27 -0.62 12.25 -30.15
N LYS A 28 -0.72 13.56 -29.89
CA LYS A 28 0.18 14.56 -30.52
C LYS A 28 1.54 14.63 -29.84
N PHE A 29 1.66 14.11 -28.61
CA PHE A 29 2.89 14.07 -27.83
C PHE A 29 3.14 12.61 -27.40
N ASP A 30 4.16 11.97 -27.99
CA ASP A 30 4.62 10.66 -27.53
C ASP A 30 5.48 10.85 -26.27
N ALA A 31 4.89 10.57 -25.12
CA ALA A 31 5.55 10.72 -23.82
C ALA A 31 6.37 9.48 -23.40
N THR A 32 6.59 8.49 -24.27
CA THR A 32 7.07 7.16 -23.85
C THR A 32 8.38 7.22 -23.07
N ILE A 33 9.38 7.95 -23.57
CA ILE A 33 10.69 8.05 -22.90
C ILE A 33 10.62 8.99 -21.70
N TRP A 34 9.88 10.08 -21.82
CA TRP A 34 9.65 11.03 -20.73
C TRP A 34 9.03 10.36 -19.50
N LYS A 35 8.01 9.51 -19.69
CA LYS A 35 7.33 8.75 -18.63
C LYS A 35 8.27 7.83 -17.85
N GLU A 36 9.27 7.25 -18.51
CA GLU A 36 10.20 6.29 -17.91
C GLU A 36 11.38 6.93 -17.19
N LEU A 37 11.53 8.27 -17.23
CA LEU A 37 12.64 8.92 -16.54
C LEU A 37 12.62 8.59 -15.03
N PRO A 38 13.72 8.09 -14.46
CA PRO A 38 13.76 7.75 -13.04
C PRO A 38 13.86 9.01 -12.19
N VAL A 39 12.94 9.16 -11.26
CA VAL A 39 12.87 10.28 -10.33
C VAL A 39 12.78 9.77 -8.90
N TYR A 40 13.46 10.45 -7.97
CA TYR A 40 13.38 10.13 -6.55
C TYR A 40 12.27 10.91 -5.88
N HIS A 41 11.36 10.20 -5.23
CA HIS A 41 10.23 10.82 -4.54
C HIS A 41 9.72 9.93 -3.41
N ASN A 42 9.49 10.53 -2.23
CA ASN A 42 9.04 9.84 -1.01
C ASN A 42 9.86 8.60 -0.67
N GLY A 43 11.19 8.70 -0.63
CA GLY A 43 12.03 7.59 -0.13
C GLY A 43 12.33 6.48 -1.14
N ARG A 44 11.89 6.59 -2.40
CA ARG A 44 12.23 5.62 -3.46
C ARG A 44 12.37 6.27 -4.83
N VAL A 45 13.08 5.58 -5.72
CA VAL A 45 13.07 5.88 -7.16
C VAL A 45 11.78 5.32 -7.79
N LYS A 46 11.15 6.13 -8.63
CA LYS A 46 9.91 5.85 -9.38
C LYS A 46 10.00 6.43 -10.80
N PRO A 47 9.21 5.97 -11.78
CA PRO A 47 9.11 6.66 -13.06
C PRO A 47 8.52 8.06 -12.88
N LEU A 48 8.88 8.98 -13.77
CA LEU A 48 8.33 10.32 -13.85
C LEU A 48 6.80 10.28 -14.02
N ASP A 49 6.29 9.29 -14.74
CA ASP A 49 4.85 9.08 -14.92
C ASP A 49 4.09 9.05 -13.56
N THR A 50 4.61 8.31 -12.58
CA THR A 50 3.99 8.25 -11.24
C THR A 50 4.03 9.61 -10.54
N LEU A 51 5.15 10.33 -10.62
CA LEU A 51 5.24 11.67 -10.00
C LEU A 51 4.29 12.65 -10.69
N ALA A 52 4.21 12.61 -12.02
CA ALA A 52 3.30 13.44 -12.80
C ALA A 52 1.84 13.16 -12.44
N ASN A 53 1.44 11.88 -12.32
CA ASN A 53 0.11 11.51 -11.89
C ASN A 53 -0.21 12.09 -10.50
N LEU A 54 0.68 11.92 -9.51
CA LEU A 54 0.49 12.44 -8.15
C LEU A 54 0.35 13.96 -8.11
N VAL A 55 1.26 14.68 -8.78
CA VAL A 55 1.27 16.14 -8.79
C VAL A 55 0.04 16.71 -9.49
N VAL A 56 -0.30 16.16 -10.66
CA VAL A 56 -1.44 16.62 -11.45
C VAL A 56 -2.77 16.26 -10.78
N GLU A 57 -2.88 15.06 -10.21
CA GLU A 57 -4.06 14.65 -9.44
C GLU A 57 -4.27 15.57 -8.23
N GLU A 58 -3.21 15.90 -7.49
CA GLU A 58 -3.34 16.82 -6.35
C GLU A 58 -3.80 18.22 -6.78
N ILE A 59 -3.21 18.78 -7.84
CA ILE A 59 -3.54 20.14 -8.29
C ILE A 59 -4.93 20.23 -8.94
N THR A 60 -5.30 19.21 -9.73
CA THR A 60 -6.49 19.26 -10.60
C THR A 60 -7.67 18.41 -10.09
N SER A 61 -7.43 17.52 -9.11
CA SER A 61 -8.39 16.52 -8.60
C SER A 61 -9.08 15.74 -9.72
N HIS A 62 -8.28 15.29 -10.72
CA HIS A 62 -8.77 14.58 -11.89
C HIS A 62 -8.42 13.09 -11.87
N ASP A 63 -9.35 12.24 -12.35
CA ASP A 63 -9.13 10.81 -12.52
C ASP A 63 -8.03 10.55 -13.55
N LYS A 64 -6.84 10.14 -13.07
CA LYS A 64 -5.61 9.52 -13.66
C LYS A 64 -5.32 9.55 -15.17
N THR A 65 -6.32 9.64 -16.04
CA THR A 65 -6.22 9.39 -17.49
C THR A 65 -5.92 10.64 -18.34
N SER A 66 -6.54 11.80 -18.09
CA SER A 66 -6.23 13.05 -18.82
C SER A 66 -6.96 14.27 -18.27
N VAL A 67 -6.29 15.40 -18.05
CA VAL A 67 -6.95 16.65 -17.64
C VAL A 67 -7.56 17.35 -18.85
N LYS A 68 -8.83 17.75 -18.76
CA LYS A 68 -9.52 18.53 -19.80
C LYS A 68 -9.59 19.99 -19.41
N LEU A 69 -9.03 20.87 -20.25
CA LEU A 69 -9.02 22.32 -20.03
C LEU A 69 -9.70 23.02 -21.20
N ASN A 70 -10.49 24.06 -20.90
CA ASN A 70 -11.27 24.82 -21.87
C ASN A 70 -11.40 26.27 -21.39
N LEU A 71 -10.78 27.23 -22.08
CA LEU A 71 -10.82 28.64 -21.67
C LEU A 71 -12.18 29.29 -21.93
N ASN A 72 -12.91 28.82 -22.95
CA ASN A 72 -14.24 29.34 -23.28
C ASN A 72 -15.30 29.04 -22.20
N ASP A 73 -15.02 28.12 -21.27
CA ASP A 73 -15.88 27.92 -20.10
C ASP A 73 -15.71 29.04 -19.06
N TYR A 74 -14.58 29.77 -19.06
CA TYR A 74 -14.18 30.76 -18.05
C TYR A 74 -14.28 32.19 -18.53
N TYR A 75 -13.82 32.46 -19.74
CA TYR A 75 -13.64 33.81 -20.28
C TYR A 75 -14.44 34.01 -21.56
N VAL A 76 -14.87 35.24 -21.81
CA VAL A 76 -15.49 35.62 -23.09
C VAL A 76 -14.39 35.85 -24.13
N MET A 77 -14.67 35.58 -25.40
CA MET A 77 -13.66 35.71 -26.48
C MET A 77 -13.03 37.11 -26.53
N ASP A 78 -13.80 38.17 -26.28
CA ASP A 78 -13.30 39.54 -26.22
C ASP A 78 -12.24 39.77 -25.13
N GLU A 79 -12.30 38.99 -24.04
CA GLU A 79 -11.29 39.02 -22.98
C GLU A 79 -10.03 38.24 -23.38
N LEU A 80 -10.20 37.09 -24.04
CA LEU A 80 -9.11 36.23 -24.50
C LEU A 80 -8.24 36.88 -25.58
N ILE A 81 -8.75 37.89 -26.29
CA ILE A 81 -7.99 38.65 -27.31
C ILE A 81 -7.01 39.65 -26.66
N LYS A 82 -7.17 39.98 -25.38
CA LYS A 82 -6.26 40.91 -24.68
C LYS A 82 -4.84 40.32 -24.63
N SER A 83 -3.83 41.21 -24.68
CA SER A 83 -2.40 40.85 -24.66
C SER A 83 -2.03 39.89 -23.52
N ASP A 84 -2.67 40.07 -22.37
CA ASP A 84 -2.36 39.33 -21.15
C ASP A 84 -2.70 37.83 -21.25
N TYR A 85 -3.63 37.45 -22.14
CA TYR A 85 -4.03 36.05 -22.37
C TYR A 85 -3.31 35.39 -23.55
N SER A 86 -2.40 36.10 -24.22
CA SER A 86 -1.65 35.58 -25.38
C SER A 86 -0.90 34.27 -25.08
N GLY A 87 -0.31 34.16 -23.89
CA GLY A 87 0.33 32.92 -23.41
C GLY A 87 -0.66 31.76 -23.30
N ALA A 88 -1.78 31.96 -22.61
CA ALA A 88 -2.85 30.97 -22.46
C ALA A 88 -3.43 30.53 -23.81
N MET A 89 -3.64 31.48 -24.73
CA MET A 89 -4.15 31.23 -26.09
C MET A 89 -3.17 30.47 -26.98
N SER A 90 -1.86 30.51 -26.70
CA SER A 90 -0.89 29.67 -27.41
C SER A 90 -0.97 28.19 -26.98
N ILE A 91 -1.31 27.93 -25.72
CA ILE A 91 -1.49 26.57 -25.19
C ILE A 91 -2.85 25.98 -25.63
N LEU A 92 -3.88 26.82 -25.63
CA LEU A 92 -5.27 26.51 -25.99
C LEU A 92 -5.74 27.42 -27.14
N PRO A 93 -5.39 27.09 -28.41
CA PRO A 93 -5.78 27.88 -29.57
C PRO A 93 -7.30 28.07 -29.65
N GLU A 94 -7.74 29.31 -29.92
CA GLU A 94 -9.16 29.71 -29.97
C GLU A 94 -9.95 29.43 -28.67
N GLY A 95 -9.25 29.22 -27.55
CA GLY A 95 -9.83 28.89 -26.25
C GLY A 95 -10.52 27.52 -26.18
N LYS A 96 -10.37 26.67 -27.22
CA LYS A 96 -11.06 25.38 -27.36
C LYS A 96 -10.57 24.33 -26.35
N GLU A 97 -11.41 23.32 -26.10
CA GLU A 97 -11.08 22.19 -25.22
C GLU A 97 -9.85 21.42 -25.75
N ARG A 98 -8.87 21.18 -24.87
CA ARG A 98 -7.74 20.27 -25.08
C ARG A 98 -7.62 19.31 -23.90
N LYS A 99 -7.22 18.08 -24.20
CA LYS A 99 -6.87 17.07 -23.20
C LYS A 99 -5.35 17.02 -23.05
N PHE A 100 -4.89 16.95 -21.81
CA PHE A 100 -3.48 16.81 -21.46
C PHE A 100 -3.26 15.51 -20.70
N GLN A 101 -2.22 14.77 -21.07
CA GLN A 101 -1.71 13.69 -20.22
C GLN A 101 -0.98 14.28 -19.01
N PRO A 102 -0.99 13.64 -17.82
CA PRO A 102 -0.30 14.18 -16.64
C PRO A 102 1.19 14.47 -16.88
N SER A 103 1.88 13.57 -17.58
CA SER A 103 3.31 13.73 -17.92
C SER A 103 3.57 14.85 -18.93
N GLU A 104 2.65 15.07 -19.89
CA GLU A 104 2.69 16.21 -20.82
C GLU A 104 2.46 17.53 -20.08
N LEU A 105 1.47 17.57 -19.17
CA LEU A 105 1.15 18.76 -18.39
C LEU A 105 2.33 19.18 -17.51
N LEU A 106 2.98 18.22 -16.85
CA LEU A 106 4.19 18.45 -16.06
C LEU A 106 5.34 19.02 -16.92
N LEU A 107 5.57 18.48 -18.13
CA LEU A 107 6.56 19.02 -19.06
C LEU A 107 6.21 20.45 -19.48
N SER A 108 4.93 20.72 -19.76
CA SER A 108 4.44 22.04 -20.14
C SER A 108 4.65 23.08 -19.04
N TRP A 109 4.39 22.71 -17.78
CA TRP A 109 4.63 23.58 -16.62
C TRP A 109 6.11 23.88 -16.43
N LEU A 110 7.00 22.90 -16.66
CA LEU A 110 8.44 23.10 -16.54
C LEU A 110 9.03 23.92 -17.69
N ALA A 111 8.53 23.74 -18.92
CA ALA A 111 9.09 24.37 -20.12
C ALA A 111 8.61 25.82 -20.32
N GLU A 112 7.36 26.13 -19.97
CA GLU A 112 6.74 27.44 -20.25
C GLU A 112 5.80 27.94 -19.11
N PRO A 113 6.26 27.99 -17.84
CA PRO A 113 5.40 28.28 -16.68
C PRO A 113 4.68 29.63 -16.79
N GLN A 114 5.30 30.64 -17.39
CA GLN A 114 4.72 31.98 -17.51
C GLN A 114 3.44 32.00 -18.34
N LYS A 115 3.28 31.06 -19.30
CA LYS A 115 2.08 30.98 -20.14
C LYS A 115 0.88 30.37 -19.39
N TRP A 116 1.14 29.64 -18.31
CA TRP A 116 0.12 28.98 -17.48
C TRP A 116 -0.49 29.87 -16.41
N GLU A 117 0.09 31.04 -16.14
CA GLU A 117 -0.36 31.97 -15.08
C GLU A 117 -1.85 32.32 -15.18
N ARG A 118 -2.38 32.43 -16.40
CA ARG A 118 -3.79 32.77 -16.67
C ARG A 118 -4.63 31.61 -17.19
N VAL A 119 -4.14 30.37 -17.06
CA VAL A 119 -4.91 29.17 -17.41
C VAL A 119 -5.55 28.62 -16.13
N PRO A 120 -6.88 28.48 -16.06
CA PRO A 120 -7.53 27.87 -14.90
C PRO A 120 -7.32 26.34 -14.89
N PHE A 121 -6.52 25.84 -13.95
CA PHE A 121 -6.30 24.40 -13.75
C PHE A 121 -6.25 23.95 -12.28
N ILE A 122 -6.14 24.86 -11.30
CA ILE A 122 -6.12 24.51 -9.88
C ILE A 122 -7.57 24.30 -9.41
N ILE A 123 -7.91 23.15 -8.83
CA ILE A 123 -9.29 22.87 -8.45
C ILE A 123 -9.81 23.81 -7.35
N ALA A 124 -10.98 24.44 -7.61
CA ALA A 124 -11.67 25.37 -6.72
C ALA A 124 -13.18 25.39 -7.03
N GLU A 125 -13.83 24.22 -6.98
CA GLU A 125 -15.25 24.06 -7.35
C GLU A 125 -16.23 24.50 -6.24
N HIS A 126 -15.79 24.44 -4.98
CA HIS A 126 -16.66 24.72 -3.83
C HIS A 126 -17.07 26.20 -3.79
N GLU A 127 -18.35 26.46 -3.48
CA GLU A 127 -18.91 27.81 -3.50
C GLU A 127 -18.23 28.72 -2.47
N ASP A 128 -18.04 28.23 -1.24
CA ASP A 128 -17.33 28.96 -0.19
C ASP A 128 -15.90 29.34 -0.59
N VAL A 129 -15.21 28.46 -1.32
CA VAL A 129 -13.84 28.70 -1.79
C VAL A 129 -13.82 29.81 -2.83
N ARG A 130 -14.72 29.75 -3.82
CA ARG A 130 -14.84 30.81 -4.82
C ARG A 130 -15.24 32.15 -4.20
N LYS A 131 -16.14 32.13 -3.22
CA LYS A 131 -16.52 33.33 -2.47
C LYS A 131 -15.35 33.93 -1.71
N ALA A 132 -14.54 33.11 -1.04
CA ALA A 132 -13.32 33.55 -0.35
C ALA A 132 -12.29 34.13 -1.33
N LEU A 133 -12.20 33.60 -2.55
CA LEU A 133 -11.36 34.13 -3.63
C LEU A 133 -11.97 35.36 -4.34
N GLY A 134 -13.23 35.72 -4.09
CA GLY A 134 -13.93 36.79 -4.79
C GLY A 134 -14.30 36.45 -6.25
N LEU A 135 -14.43 35.17 -6.58
CA LEU A 135 -14.66 34.65 -7.93
C LEU A 135 -16.11 34.22 -8.17
N GLN A 136 -16.53 34.24 -9.44
CA GLN A 136 -17.85 33.79 -9.85
C GLN A 136 -17.98 32.27 -9.78
N VAL A 137 -19.16 31.76 -9.41
CA VAL A 137 -19.43 30.31 -9.33
C VAL A 137 -19.70 29.70 -10.69
N ASN A 138 -20.35 30.43 -11.59
CA ASN A 138 -20.73 29.98 -12.92
C ASN A 138 -20.01 30.82 -13.99
N GLY A 139 -19.64 30.17 -15.10
CA GLY A 139 -18.99 30.82 -16.23
C GLY A 139 -19.98 31.47 -17.19
N PRO A 140 -19.50 32.07 -18.30
CA PRO A 140 -20.33 32.74 -19.29
C PRO A 140 -21.41 31.84 -19.93
N SER A 141 -21.17 30.52 -19.98
CA SER A 141 -22.11 29.52 -20.49
C SER A 141 -23.14 29.02 -19.47
N GLY A 142 -23.11 29.53 -18.24
CA GLY A 142 -23.95 29.08 -17.13
C GLY A 142 -23.51 27.77 -16.47
N LYS A 143 -22.43 27.15 -16.95
CA LYS A 143 -21.82 25.98 -16.29
C LYS A 143 -21.08 26.39 -15.03
N ARG A 144 -21.09 25.53 -14.02
CA ARG A 144 -20.30 25.70 -12.79
C ARG A 144 -18.80 25.61 -13.12
N LEU A 145 -18.04 26.58 -12.65
CA LEU A 145 -16.60 26.64 -12.85
C LEU A 145 -15.87 25.75 -11.84
N ARG A 146 -14.90 24.97 -12.35
CA ARG A 146 -14.17 23.99 -11.54
C ARG A 146 -12.83 24.52 -11.06
N PHE A 147 -12.04 25.05 -11.99
CA PHE A 147 -10.68 25.53 -11.75
C PHE A 147 -10.54 27.03 -11.48
N VAL A 148 -9.40 27.41 -10.91
CA VAL A 148 -8.88 28.78 -10.77
C VAL A 148 -7.47 28.83 -11.35
N SER A 149 -7.06 29.99 -11.86
CA SER A 149 -5.71 30.22 -12.38
C SER A 149 -4.74 30.69 -11.27
N PRO A 150 -3.43 30.44 -11.40
CA PRO A 150 -2.43 30.98 -10.47
C PRO A 150 -2.49 32.51 -10.30
N TYR A 151 -2.81 33.23 -11.37
CA TYR A 151 -2.98 34.68 -11.36
C TYR A 151 -4.17 35.12 -10.47
N GLU A 152 -5.32 34.47 -10.60
CA GLU A 152 -6.52 34.77 -9.82
C GLU A 152 -6.31 34.52 -8.31
N ILE A 153 -5.48 33.55 -7.92
CA ILE A 153 -5.14 33.31 -6.51
C ILE A 153 -4.28 34.44 -5.95
N THR A 154 -3.18 34.77 -6.64
CA THR A 154 -2.19 35.75 -6.16
C THR A 154 -2.72 37.19 -6.13
N HIS A 155 -3.62 37.53 -7.04
CA HIS A 155 -4.20 38.88 -7.14
C HIS A 155 -5.54 39.02 -6.39
N SER A 156 -5.99 37.98 -5.69
CA SER A 156 -7.25 38.03 -4.93
C SER A 156 -7.10 38.84 -3.63
N VAL A 157 -7.64 40.07 -3.64
CA VAL A 157 -7.80 40.89 -2.44
C VAL A 157 -8.73 40.21 -1.41
N ALA A 158 -9.76 39.53 -1.90
CA ALA A 158 -10.71 38.80 -1.05
C ALA A 158 -10.02 37.67 -0.27
N LEU A 159 -9.13 36.92 -0.92
CA LEU A 159 -8.36 35.86 -0.28
C LEU A 159 -7.41 36.40 0.79
N ARG A 160 -6.72 37.52 0.51
CA ARG A 160 -5.85 38.17 1.52
C ARG A 160 -6.64 38.60 2.74
N LYS A 161 -7.79 39.23 2.55
CA LYS A 161 -8.68 39.60 3.66
C LYS A 161 -9.16 38.39 4.45
N PHE A 162 -9.52 37.32 3.77
CA PHE A 162 -9.93 36.06 4.40
C PHE A 162 -8.80 35.47 5.26
N LEU A 163 -7.57 35.43 4.73
CA LEU A 163 -6.39 34.98 5.46
C LEU A 163 -6.06 35.87 6.66
N LEU A 164 -6.26 37.18 6.55
CA LEU A 164 -6.09 38.13 7.66
C LEU A 164 -7.07 37.86 8.81
N GLU A 165 -8.33 37.59 8.49
CA GLU A 165 -9.36 37.25 9.47
C GLU A 165 -8.99 35.95 10.22
N ILE A 166 -8.51 34.94 9.50
CA ILE A 166 -8.00 33.69 10.09
C ILE A 166 -6.80 33.96 11.00
N ASP A 167 -5.80 34.71 10.54
CA ASP A 167 -4.60 35.00 11.33
C ASP A 167 -4.93 35.78 12.61
N THR A 168 -5.83 36.76 12.52
CA THR A 168 -6.31 37.55 13.65
C THR A 168 -6.99 36.65 14.68
N ARG A 169 -7.85 35.75 14.22
CA ARG A 169 -8.54 34.78 15.09
C ARG A 169 -7.57 33.80 15.73
N ARG A 170 -6.62 33.27 14.96
CA ARG A 170 -5.55 32.40 15.45
C ARG A 170 -4.75 33.07 16.57
N LYS A 171 -4.39 34.35 16.41
CA LYS A 171 -3.68 35.13 17.43
C LYS A 171 -4.54 35.37 18.69
N ALA A 172 -5.85 35.54 18.54
CA ALA A 172 -6.77 35.75 19.67
C ALA A 172 -7.10 34.47 20.45
N GLU A 173 -7.31 33.36 19.76
CA GLU A 173 -7.69 32.06 20.34
C GLU A 173 -6.47 31.23 20.80
N GLY A 174 -5.29 31.50 20.24
CA GLY A 174 -4.04 30.85 20.63
C GLY A 174 -4.09 29.33 20.43
N LYS A 175 -4.07 28.57 21.54
CA LYS A 175 -4.08 27.10 21.50
C LYS A 175 -5.45 26.50 21.21
N ASP A 176 -6.53 27.26 21.40
CA ASP A 176 -7.90 26.80 21.17
C ASP A 176 -8.36 27.05 19.72
N PHE A 177 -7.48 27.62 18.88
CA PHE A 177 -7.78 27.91 17.49
C PHE A 177 -8.06 26.64 16.69
N ALA A 178 -9.22 26.62 16.03
CA ALA A 178 -9.58 25.60 15.05
C ALA A 178 -10.15 26.25 13.79
N MET A 179 -9.71 25.77 12.63
CA MET A 179 -10.31 26.13 11.36
C MET A 179 -11.69 25.48 11.21
N THR A 180 -12.60 26.20 10.57
CA THR A 180 -13.88 25.68 10.12
C THR A 180 -13.68 24.84 8.86
N PRO A 181 -14.60 23.90 8.56
CA PRO A 181 -14.50 23.07 7.35
C PRO A 181 -14.46 23.86 6.02
N ALA A 182 -14.96 25.10 6.00
CA ALA A 182 -14.87 25.97 4.83
C ALA A 182 -13.48 26.60 4.69
N GLU A 183 -12.86 27.00 5.80
CA GLU A 183 -11.50 27.54 5.84
C GLU A 183 -10.45 26.49 5.47
N GLU A 184 -10.62 25.25 5.93
CA GLU A 184 -9.76 24.12 5.52
C GLU A 184 -9.75 23.92 4.00
N LYS A 185 -10.90 24.08 3.34
CA LYS A 185 -11.02 23.97 1.86
C LYS A 185 -10.33 25.13 1.13
N VAL A 186 -10.35 26.35 1.69
CA VAL A 186 -9.62 27.48 1.09
C VAL A 186 -8.12 27.27 1.25
N TRP A 187 -7.70 26.79 2.43
CA TRP A 187 -6.31 26.45 2.69
C TRP A 187 -5.80 25.34 1.76
N ASP A 188 -6.63 24.34 1.48
CA ASP A 188 -6.33 23.28 0.51
C ASP A 188 -5.98 23.82 -0.89
N VAL A 189 -6.71 24.84 -1.38
CA VAL A 189 -6.39 25.49 -2.67
C VAL A 189 -5.04 26.21 -2.64
N LEU A 190 -4.71 26.87 -1.52
CA LEU A 190 -3.40 27.49 -1.34
C LEU A 190 -2.26 26.46 -1.38
N MET A 191 -2.47 25.27 -0.80
CA MET A 191 -1.48 24.19 -0.84
C MET A 191 -1.28 23.62 -2.23
N LYS A 192 -2.35 23.53 -3.03
CA LYS A 192 -2.27 23.12 -4.45
C LYS A 192 -1.53 24.17 -5.29
N TYR A 193 -1.76 25.44 -5.00
CA TYR A 193 -1.00 26.53 -5.60
C TYR A 193 0.48 26.51 -5.19
N ALA A 194 0.80 26.25 -3.92
CA ALA A 194 2.17 26.06 -3.45
C ALA A 194 2.88 24.93 -4.20
N LEU A 195 2.21 23.79 -4.36
CA LEU A 195 2.76 22.65 -5.12
C LEU A 195 3.06 23.01 -6.57
N TYR A 196 2.19 23.77 -7.25
CA TYR A 196 2.46 24.27 -8.59
C TYR A 196 3.71 25.19 -8.62
N ARG A 197 3.92 26.02 -7.59
CA ARG A 197 5.11 26.86 -7.48
C ARG A 197 6.39 26.09 -7.22
N ASP A 198 6.32 24.98 -6.50
CA ASP A 198 7.47 24.07 -6.34
C ASP A 198 7.85 23.41 -7.67
N VAL A 199 6.86 22.99 -8.48
CA VAL A 199 7.09 22.43 -9.81
C VAL A 199 7.71 23.46 -10.75
N THR A 200 7.21 24.69 -10.70
CA THR A 200 7.62 25.79 -11.61
C THR A 200 8.76 26.65 -11.06
N PHE A 201 9.46 26.15 -10.04
CA PHE A 201 10.54 26.87 -9.39
C PHE A 201 11.67 27.22 -10.38
N ASP A 202 12.05 28.50 -10.40
CA ASP A 202 13.14 29.01 -11.23
C ASP A 202 14.19 29.73 -10.35
N PRO A 203 15.39 29.15 -10.16
CA PRO A 203 16.43 29.73 -9.32
C PRO A 203 17.04 31.02 -9.88
N ARG A 204 16.71 31.41 -11.10
CA ARG A 204 17.18 32.66 -11.71
C ARG A 204 16.39 33.88 -11.25
N LEU A 205 15.21 33.68 -10.65
CA LEU A 205 14.40 34.75 -10.08
C LEU A 205 15.00 35.25 -8.76
N SER A 206 14.72 36.51 -8.42
CA SER A 206 15.13 37.12 -7.15
C SER A 206 14.56 36.35 -5.95
N ILE A 207 15.30 36.37 -4.85
CA ILE A 207 14.99 35.62 -3.64
C ILE A 207 13.96 36.39 -2.83
N THR A 208 12.84 35.74 -2.53
CA THR A 208 11.80 36.29 -1.68
C THR A 208 11.34 35.26 -0.65
N LEU A 209 10.76 35.74 0.45
CA LEU A 209 10.00 34.90 1.38
C LEU A 209 8.70 35.61 1.75
N ASN A 210 7.61 34.87 1.70
CA ASN A 210 6.32 35.29 2.21
C ASN A 210 5.69 34.12 2.97
N GLU A 211 5.45 34.30 4.26
CA GLU A 211 4.89 33.25 5.12
C GLU A 211 3.39 33.04 4.90
N ALA A 212 2.68 34.01 4.32
CA ALA A 212 1.23 33.94 4.09
C ALA A 212 0.87 33.26 2.76
N MET A 213 1.67 33.45 1.70
CA MET A 213 1.43 32.83 0.39
C MET A 213 2.73 32.66 -0.43
N PRO A 214 2.92 31.55 -1.16
CA PRO A 214 4.06 31.36 -2.05
C PRO A 214 4.12 32.39 -3.18
N MET A 215 5.28 33.04 -3.33
CA MET A 215 5.54 34.02 -4.38
C MET A 215 6.53 33.46 -5.42
N PRO A 216 6.53 33.98 -6.66
CA PRO A 216 7.60 33.68 -7.61
C PRO A 216 8.98 33.99 -7.00
N GLY A 217 9.91 33.05 -7.10
CA GLY A 217 11.25 33.19 -6.49
C GLY A 217 11.32 32.85 -4.99
N GLY A 218 10.25 32.31 -4.40
CA GLY A 218 10.24 31.85 -3.00
C GLY A 218 11.30 30.79 -2.70
N ARG A 219 12.09 30.98 -1.64
CA ARG A 219 13.17 30.04 -1.23
C ARG A 219 13.07 29.58 0.22
N ASP A 220 11.92 29.08 0.62
CA ASP A 220 11.64 28.75 2.03
C ASP A 220 12.69 27.82 2.66
N ARG A 221 13.19 26.83 1.91
CA ARG A 221 14.25 25.93 2.37
C ARG A 221 15.54 26.66 2.76
N LEU A 222 15.94 27.67 1.98
CA LEU A 222 17.09 28.52 2.27
C LEU A 222 16.86 29.29 3.57
N PHE A 223 15.71 29.96 3.68
CA PHE A 223 15.35 30.74 4.87
C PHE A 223 15.33 29.88 6.13
N TYR A 224 14.70 28.71 6.09
CA TYR A 224 14.68 27.81 7.25
C TYR A 224 16.06 27.29 7.63
N SER A 225 16.91 27.01 6.66
CA SER A 225 18.30 26.60 6.93
C SER A 225 19.10 27.73 7.59
N VAL A 226 18.90 28.97 7.16
CA VAL A 226 19.52 30.16 7.78
C VAL A 226 18.99 30.40 9.19
N MET A 227 17.68 30.26 9.42
CA MET A 227 17.09 30.36 10.76
C MET A 227 17.55 29.24 11.69
N ALA A 228 17.69 28.01 11.19
CA ALA A 228 18.24 26.89 11.95
C ALA A 228 19.70 27.15 12.34
N ALA A 229 20.51 27.70 11.43
CA ALA A 229 21.87 28.11 11.74
C ALA A 229 21.90 29.21 12.81
N ALA A 230 20.97 30.18 12.75
CA ALA A 230 20.85 31.22 13.77
C ALA A 230 20.54 30.65 15.16
N LYS A 231 19.66 29.64 15.24
CA LYS A 231 19.35 28.93 16.49
C LYS A 231 20.58 28.24 17.07
N VAL A 232 21.33 27.50 16.25
CA VAL A 232 22.58 26.82 16.66
C VAL A 232 23.63 27.82 17.15
N MET A 233 23.73 28.98 16.49
CA MET A 233 24.68 30.04 16.84
C MET A 233 24.34 30.78 18.14
N SER A 234 23.07 31.14 18.35
CA SER A 234 22.66 32.18 19.33
C SER A 234 21.65 31.75 20.40
N GLN A 235 20.87 30.68 20.22
CA GLN A 235 19.74 30.36 21.10
C GLN A 235 19.92 29.14 22.00
N GLU A 236 20.89 28.28 21.72
CA GLU A 236 21.17 27.09 22.53
C GLU A 236 22.36 27.36 23.47
N PRO A 237 22.12 27.80 24.73
CA PRO A 237 23.20 28.01 25.69
C PRO A 237 23.92 26.69 26.03
N ASN A 238 25.24 26.74 26.01
CA ASN A 238 26.17 25.61 26.05
C ASN A 238 26.67 25.29 27.47
N VAL A 239 27.71 24.46 27.56
CA VAL A 239 28.57 24.32 28.74
C VAL A 239 29.00 25.71 29.24
N LYS A 240 28.59 26.05 30.47
CA LYS A 240 28.77 27.37 31.14
C LYS A 240 27.82 28.51 30.68
N ASN A 241 26.65 28.21 30.09
CA ASN A 241 25.65 29.20 29.67
C ASN A 241 26.17 30.22 28.62
N GLN A 242 27.12 29.82 27.79
CA GLN A 242 27.64 30.65 26.69
C GLN A 242 27.03 30.18 25.37
N THR A 243 26.79 31.08 24.42
CA THR A 243 26.36 30.70 23.06
C THR A 243 27.56 30.24 22.22
N LEU A 244 27.31 29.60 21.07
CA LEU A 244 28.40 29.27 20.13
C LEU A 244 29.05 30.54 19.58
N GLU A 245 28.25 31.59 19.37
CA GLU A 245 28.75 32.91 18.99
C GLU A 245 29.70 33.49 20.03
N ASP A 246 29.37 33.40 21.33
CA ASP A 246 30.26 33.84 22.42
C ASP A 246 31.57 33.04 22.42
N GLN A 247 31.50 31.73 22.18
CA GLN A 247 32.68 30.86 22.10
C GLN A 247 33.57 31.24 20.91
N PHE A 248 33.00 31.56 19.76
CA PHE A 248 33.75 32.05 18.60
C PHE A 248 34.39 33.41 18.89
N GLN A 249 33.69 34.33 19.58
CA GLN A 249 34.26 35.60 20.00
C GLN A 249 35.44 35.41 20.96
N MET A 250 35.31 34.52 21.93
CA MET A 250 36.38 34.17 22.86
C MET A 250 37.58 33.55 22.12
N LEU A 251 37.32 32.66 21.16
CA LEU A 251 38.35 32.04 20.32
C LEU A 251 39.09 33.10 19.50
N MET A 252 38.39 34.09 18.94
CA MET A 252 39.02 35.20 18.21
C MET A 252 39.86 36.10 19.13
N GLN A 253 39.40 36.38 20.34
CA GLN A 253 40.13 37.21 21.32
C GLN A 253 41.41 36.52 21.81
N LEU A 254 41.36 35.21 22.05
CA LEU A 254 42.50 34.44 22.59
C LEU A 254 43.42 33.89 21.49
N GLY A 255 42.88 33.57 20.33
CA GLY A 255 43.54 32.82 19.27
C GLY A 255 44.30 33.67 18.25
N GLY A 256 44.16 34.99 18.24
CA GLY A 256 44.87 35.89 17.32
C GLY A 256 44.76 35.46 15.85
N GLU A 257 45.90 35.28 15.17
CA GLU A 257 45.99 34.80 13.77
C GLU A 257 45.91 33.27 13.62
N SER A 258 45.45 32.53 14.65
CA SER A 258 45.31 31.07 14.53
C SER A 258 44.29 30.69 13.44
N PRO A 259 44.52 29.57 12.71
CA PRO A 259 43.59 29.11 11.66
C PRO A 259 42.16 28.91 12.16
N MET A 260 42.00 28.48 13.43
CA MET A 260 40.69 28.27 14.05
C MET A 260 39.96 29.61 14.29
N ALA A 261 40.68 30.63 14.80
CA ALA A 261 40.13 31.96 15.00
C ALA A 261 39.75 32.64 13.67
N LEU A 262 40.57 32.48 12.63
CA LEU A 262 40.30 33.00 11.29
C LEU A 262 39.07 32.34 10.66
N SER A 263 38.95 31.01 10.77
CA SER A 263 37.79 30.26 10.25
C SER A 263 36.50 30.63 10.99
N ALA A 264 36.57 30.74 12.32
CA ALA A 264 35.44 31.21 13.13
C ALA A 264 35.01 32.64 12.76
N ASN A 265 35.96 33.54 12.51
CA ASN A 265 35.66 34.91 12.08
C ASN A 265 34.96 34.95 10.70
N ARG A 266 35.46 34.19 9.72
CA ARG A 266 34.85 34.10 8.39
C ARG A 266 33.45 33.50 8.45
N LEU A 267 33.27 32.44 9.25
CA LEU A 267 31.97 31.81 9.46
C LEU A 267 30.97 32.77 10.08
N LEU A 268 31.38 33.50 11.13
CA LEU A 268 30.53 34.48 11.80
C LEU A 268 30.16 35.66 10.88
N THR A 269 31.12 36.12 10.06
CA THR A 269 30.91 37.22 9.12
C THR A 269 29.95 36.84 8.00
N SER A 270 30.17 35.68 7.36
CA SER A 270 29.30 35.17 6.30
C SER A 270 27.89 34.89 6.82
N TYR A 271 27.76 34.29 8.01
CA TYR A 271 26.46 34.08 8.69
C TYR A 271 25.70 35.39 8.90
N ARG A 272 26.33 36.42 9.49
CA ARG A 272 25.66 37.70 9.77
C ARG A 272 25.23 38.41 8.49
N ALA A 273 26.04 38.36 7.44
CA ALA A 273 25.71 38.92 6.13
C ALA A 273 24.50 38.20 5.51
N LEU A 274 24.51 36.85 5.51
CA LEU A 274 23.39 36.04 5.03
C LEU A 274 22.10 36.32 5.79
N PHE A 275 22.17 36.31 7.12
CA PHE A 275 21.02 36.53 7.99
C PHE A 275 20.40 37.91 7.74
N SER A 276 21.21 38.97 7.71
CA SER A 276 20.73 40.32 7.45
C SER A 276 20.11 40.46 6.07
N MET A 277 20.72 39.87 5.04
CA MET A 277 20.25 39.98 3.65
C MET A 277 18.91 39.27 3.46
N LEU A 278 18.76 38.06 4.01
CA LEU A 278 17.52 37.30 3.87
C LEU A 278 16.38 37.89 4.72
N VAL A 279 16.65 38.37 5.94
CA VAL A 279 15.62 39.04 6.76
C VAL A 279 15.04 40.26 6.02
N ASN A 280 15.87 41.02 5.29
CA ASN A 280 15.39 42.15 4.48
C ASN A 280 14.61 41.73 3.23
N ALA A 281 14.78 40.48 2.77
CA ALA A 281 14.08 39.92 1.62
C ALA A 281 12.71 39.31 1.98
N GLN A 282 12.38 39.27 3.28
CA GLN A 282 11.11 38.77 3.79
C GLN A 282 10.05 39.85 3.75
N ILE A 283 8.87 39.50 3.25
CA ILE A 283 7.68 40.35 3.33
C ILE A 283 6.97 40.05 4.65
N ASP A 284 6.64 41.09 5.41
CA ASP A 284 5.85 40.92 6.62
C ASP A 284 4.47 40.36 6.25
N ALA A 285 4.09 39.25 6.90
CA ALA A 285 2.86 38.55 6.58
C ALA A 285 1.62 39.41 6.86
N HIS A 286 1.66 40.26 7.88
CA HIS A 286 0.54 41.12 8.23
C HIS A 286 0.39 42.26 7.21
N GLU A 287 1.50 42.91 6.83
CA GLU A 287 1.52 43.94 5.80
C GLU A 287 1.03 43.41 4.44
N PHE A 288 1.47 42.21 4.05
CA PHE A 288 1.01 41.53 2.84
C PHE A 288 -0.50 41.32 2.85
N LEU A 289 -1.05 40.84 3.97
CA LEU A 289 -2.47 40.51 4.10
C LEU A 289 -3.38 41.75 4.17
N GLU A 290 -2.87 42.88 4.66
CA GLU A 290 -3.60 44.16 4.69
C GLU A 290 -3.61 44.89 3.34
N ASN A 291 -2.75 44.50 2.39
CA ASN A 291 -2.70 45.13 1.07
C ASN A 291 -4.00 44.94 0.28
N THR A 292 -4.64 46.09 -0.01
CA THR A 292 -5.91 46.17 -0.74
C THR A 292 -5.75 46.42 -2.25
N ASN A 293 -4.54 46.67 -2.74
CA ASN A 293 -4.26 46.75 -4.18
C ASN A 293 -4.36 45.36 -4.80
N GLU A 294 -4.69 45.27 -6.09
CA GLU A 294 -4.74 43.98 -6.81
C GLU A 294 -3.37 43.32 -6.85
N ASP A 295 -2.32 44.09 -7.13
CA ASP A 295 -0.95 43.61 -7.19
C ASP A 295 -0.40 43.25 -5.79
N PRO A 296 0.20 42.06 -5.64
CA PRO A 296 0.79 41.63 -4.37
C PRO A 296 2.01 42.50 -4.01
N LEU A 297 2.25 42.69 -2.70
CA LEU A 297 3.46 43.37 -2.24
C LEU A 297 4.69 42.57 -2.68
N GLN A 298 5.76 43.31 -2.99
CA GLN A 298 7.07 42.78 -3.32
C GLN A 298 8.09 43.39 -2.35
N PRO A 299 9.19 42.69 -2.03
CA PRO A 299 10.28 43.29 -1.27
C PRO A 299 10.84 44.49 -2.04
N GLU A 300 11.31 45.52 -1.33
CA GLU A 300 11.85 46.73 -1.96
C GLU A 300 13.10 46.43 -2.80
N ASP A 301 14.00 45.59 -2.30
CA ASP A 301 15.24 45.18 -2.96
C ASP A 301 15.53 43.69 -2.71
N PRO A 302 14.85 42.77 -3.42
CA PRO A 302 15.01 41.34 -3.21
C PRO A 302 16.37 40.88 -3.75
N PRO A 303 17.20 40.22 -2.94
CA PRO A 303 18.55 39.85 -3.33
C PRO A 303 18.52 38.83 -4.46
N THR A 304 19.54 38.89 -5.31
CA THR A 304 19.71 37.99 -6.44
C THR A 304 20.48 36.74 -6.04
N LEU A 305 20.37 35.68 -6.86
CA LEU A 305 21.18 34.47 -6.68
C LEU A 305 22.69 34.80 -6.62
N ALA A 306 23.15 35.73 -7.47
CA ALA A 306 24.55 36.11 -7.56
C ALA A 306 25.10 36.79 -6.30
N GLU A 307 24.25 37.43 -5.50
CA GLU A 307 24.64 38.10 -4.25
C GLU A 307 24.68 37.12 -3.07
N VAL A 308 23.72 36.19 -3.00
CA VAL A 308 23.61 35.25 -1.87
C VAL A 308 24.55 34.06 -2.01
N GLU A 309 24.76 33.56 -3.22
CA GLU A 309 25.54 32.34 -3.45
C GLU A 309 26.98 32.39 -2.90
N PRO A 310 27.78 33.45 -3.13
CA PRO A 310 29.13 33.53 -2.57
C PRO A 310 29.13 33.48 -1.04
N LEU A 311 28.16 34.12 -0.39
CA LEU A 311 28.04 34.13 1.07
C LEU A 311 27.71 32.74 1.62
N VAL A 312 26.83 31.99 0.93
CA VAL A 312 26.51 30.60 1.30
C VAL A 312 27.73 29.69 1.10
N ALA A 313 28.46 29.86 0.01
CA ALA A 313 29.69 29.12 -0.26
C ALA A 313 30.76 29.38 0.82
N ASP A 314 30.97 30.65 1.19
CA ASP A 314 31.91 31.05 2.24
C ASP A 314 31.50 30.51 3.62
N PHE A 315 30.20 30.57 3.94
CA PHE A 315 29.64 30.01 5.18
C PHE A 315 29.95 28.51 5.28
N ARG A 316 29.60 27.74 4.24
CA ARG A 316 29.83 26.30 4.22
C ARG A 316 31.31 25.96 4.29
N ALA A 317 32.14 26.61 3.48
CA ALA A 317 33.59 26.37 3.45
C ALA A 317 34.22 26.66 4.82
N SER A 318 33.84 27.76 5.46
CA SER A 318 34.36 28.15 6.78
C SER A 318 33.88 27.21 7.89
N ALA A 319 32.62 26.74 7.84
CA ALA A 319 32.11 25.75 8.77
C ALA A 319 32.84 24.42 8.64
N HIS A 320 33.03 23.94 7.42
CA HIS A 320 33.78 22.71 7.14
C HIS A 320 35.23 22.80 7.63
N GLU A 321 35.94 23.87 7.27
CA GLU A 321 37.32 24.12 7.68
C GLU A 321 37.44 24.15 9.23
N LEU A 322 36.54 24.87 9.89
CA LEU A 322 36.54 24.96 11.35
C LEU A 322 36.25 23.59 12.02
N ALA A 323 35.33 22.79 11.48
CA ALA A 323 35.04 21.45 11.99
C ALA A 323 36.26 20.52 11.88
N GLU A 324 36.99 20.55 10.75
CA GLU A 324 38.22 19.76 10.58
C GLU A 324 39.33 20.19 11.55
N LEU A 325 39.50 21.51 11.72
CA LEU A 325 40.48 22.05 12.68
C LEU A 325 40.14 21.65 14.12
N LEU A 326 38.87 21.78 14.52
CA LEU A 326 38.40 21.36 15.85
C LEU A 326 38.58 19.86 16.08
N ARG A 327 38.34 19.03 15.06
CA ARG A 327 38.54 17.58 15.13
C ARG A 327 40.02 17.23 15.31
N THR A 328 40.87 17.85 14.51
CA THR A 328 42.33 17.64 14.57
C THR A 328 42.87 18.04 15.94
N GLU A 329 42.47 19.20 16.47
CA GLU A 329 42.93 19.67 17.78
C GLU A 329 42.36 18.84 18.93
N ARG A 330 41.12 18.33 18.82
CA ARG A 330 40.57 17.35 19.77
C ARG A 330 41.43 16.09 19.80
N ASP A 331 41.73 15.50 18.65
CA ASP A 331 42.50 14.25 18.57
C ASP A 331 43.95 14.45 19.03
N ARG A 332 44.51 15.64 18.80
CA ARG A 332 45.80 16.07 19.34
C ARG A 332 45.76 16.21 20.86
N ALA A 333 44.71 16.80 21.42
CA ALA A 333 44.53 16.92 22.86
C ALA A 333 44.38 15.55 23.54
N ASP A 334 43.75 14.58 22.87
CA ASP A 334 43.62 13.20 23.35
C ASP A 334 44.96 12.46 23.40
N THR A 335 45.95 12.88 22.60
CA THR A 335 47.25 12.21 22.43
C THR A 335 48.44 12.91 23.08
N GLN A 336 48.32 14.20 23.46
CA GLN A 336 49.40 14.95 24.09
C GLN A 336 49.43 14.87 25.62
N GLN A 337 50.63 14.75 26.21
CA GLN A 337 50.87 14.78 27.67
C GLN A 337 50.99 16.21 28.25
N THR A 338 50.70 17.25 27.46
CA THR A 338 50.95 18.66 27.82
C THR A 338 49.91 19.24 28.78
N LEU A 339 48.67 18.72 28.77
CA LEU A 339 47.60 19.12 29.68
C LEU A 339 47.52 18.16 30.87
N SER A 340 47.27 18.68 32.07
CA SER A 340 46.91 17.83 33.20
C SER A 340 45.54 17.18 32.96
N ARG A 341 45.27 16.02 33.58
CA ARG A 341 43.98 15.32 33.44
C ARG A 341 42.78 16.21 33.79
N SER A 342 42.90 17.05 34.82
CA SER A 342 41.83 17.97 35.21
C SER A 342 41.63 19.12 34.22
N GLN A 343 42.72 19.64 33.62
CA GLN A 343 42.64 20.67 32.58
C GLN A 343 41.99 20.12 31.30
N TYR A 344 42.39 18.91 30.90
CA TYR A 344 41.83 18.22 29.76
C TYR A 344 40.35 17.89 29.95
N GLU A 345 39.95 17.31 31.10
CA GLU A 345 38.53 17.04 31.42
C GLU A 345 37.67 18.31 31.47
N THR A 346 38.27 19.49 31.74
CA THR A 346 37.55 20.78 31.74
C THR A 346 37.34 21.35 30.34
N ILE A 347 38.29 21.13 29.41
CA ILE A 347 38.30 21.77 28.09
C ILE A 347 37.70 20.85 27.00
N LYS A 348 37.82 19.53 27.18
CA LYS A 348 37.31 18.51 26.24
C LYS A 348 35.82 18.69 25.90
N PRO A 349 34.90 18.90 26.86
CA PRO A 349 33.48 19.07 26.53
C PRO A 349 33.22 20.26 25.60
N MET A 350 33.97 21.36 25.78
CA MET A 350 33.85 22.56 24.95
C MET A 350 34.29 22.30 23.51
N PHE A 351 35.40 21.59 23.28
CA PHE A 351 35.83 21.20 21.92
C PHE A 351 34.87 20.21 21.26
N GLN A 352 34.36 19.23 22.01
CA GLN A 352 33.40 18.27 21.49
C GLN A 352 32.09 18.96 21.08
N GLU A 353 31.60 19.89 21.90
CA GLU A 353 30.41 20.67 21.62
C GLU A 353 30.59 21.60 20.41
N MET A 354 31.67 22.39 20.37
CA MET A 354 31.99 23.22 19.20
C MET A 354 32.08 22.36 17.94
N LEU A 355 32.75 21.21 18.01
CA LEU A 355 32.85 20.30 16.87
C LEU A 355 31.47 19.80 16.40
N VAL A 356 30.60 19.39 17.31
CA VAL A 356 29.24 18.93 16.97
C VAL A 356 28.44 20.07 16.35
N LYS A 357 28.41 21.25 16.97
CA LYS A 357 27.65 22.40 16.48
C LYS A 357 28.20 22.93 15.15
N THR A 358 29.52 23.02 14.99
CA THR A 358 30.13 23.42 13.72
C THR A 358 29.92 22.38 12.62
N SER A 359 29.93 21.08 12.94
CA SER A 359 29.57 20.03 11.97
C SER A 359 28.10 20.15 11.53
N GLU A 360 27.22 20.55 12.45
CA GLU A 360 25.83 20.85 12.13
C GLU A 360 25.69 22.11 11.26
N LEU A 361 26.52 23.14 11.47
CA LEU A 361 26.58 24.31 10.58
C LEU A 361 27.12 23.95 9.18
N ASP A 362 28.09 23.05 9.04
CA ASP A 362 28.53 22.53 7.73
C ASP A 362 27.39 21.83 7.00
N ARG A 363 26.64 20.97 7.72
CA ARG A 363 25.42 20.32 7.19
C ARG A 363 24.38 21.35 6.75
N LEU A 364 24.08 22.34 7.58
CA LEU A 364 23.14 23.43 7.25
C LEU A 364 23.65 24.27 6.07
N GLY A 365 24.96 24.47 5.94
CA GLY A 365 25.56 25.14 4.78
C GLY A 365 25.33 24.37 3.47
N LEU A 366 25.38 23.03 3.50
CA LEU A 366 24.97 22.21 2.36
C LEU A 366 23.47 22.37 2.04
N GLU A 367 22.61 22.38 3.05
CA GLU A 367 21.17 22.60 2.87
C GLU A 367 20.86 24.00 2.31
N MET A 368 21.59 25.04 2.74
CA MET A 368 21.50 26.38 2.16
C MET A 368 21.89 26.38 0.68
N GLN A 369 22.97 25.69 0.30
CA GLN A 369 23.37 25.60 -1.11
C GLN A 369 22.32 24.91 -1.97
N LEU A 370 21.73 23.82 -1.48
CA LEU A 370 20.61 23.16 -2.18
C LEU A 370 19.37 24.06 -2.24
N GLY A 371 19.05 24.76 -1.14
CA GLY A 371 17.94 25.72 -1.05
C GLY A 371 18.06 26.94 -1.96
N LEU A 372 19.22 27.19 -2.58
CA LEU A 372 19.35 28.20 -3.64
C LEU A 372 18.77 27.72 -4.98
N TYR A 373 18.77 26.40 -5.21
CA TYR A 373 18.46 25.78 -6.50
C TYR A 373 17.24 24.89 -6.49
N GLU A 374 16.70 24.58 -5.31
CA GLU A 374 15.56 23.69 -5.13
C GLU A 374 14.46 24.43 -4.39
N GLY A 375 13.22 24.25 -4.86
CA GLY A 375 12.02 24.91 -4.34
C GLY A 375 11.64 24.48 -2.92
N SER A 376 10.50 24.99 -2.46
CA SER A 376 10.07 24.84 -1.07
C SER A 376 9.70 23.38 -0.73
N ASP A 377 9.80 23.06 0.56
CA ASP A 377 9.13 21.91 1.16
C ASP A 377 7.83 22.38 1.86
N LEU A 378 7.23 23.49 1.43
CA LEU A 378 6.10 24.12 2.11
C LEU A 378 4.89 23.18 2.17
N VAL A 379 4.67 22.38 1.12
CA VAL A 379 3.64 21.34 1.07
C VAL A 379 3.85 20.27 2.15
N LYS A 380 5.11 19.89 2.44
CA LYS A 380 5.43 18.94 3.52
C LYS A 380 5.06 19.46 4.90
N LYS A 381 5.09 20.78 5.13
CA LYS A 381 4.71 21.39 6.42
C LYS A 381 3.22 21.20 6.76
N PHE A 382 2.37 21.00 5.76
CA PHE A 382 0.94 20.75 5.94
C PHE A 382 0.60 19.27 5.81
N ASN A 383 1.54 18.41 6.21
CA ASN A 383 1.36 16.96 6.31
C ASN A 383 1.04 16.27 4.96
N ARG A 384 1.45 16.89 3.85
CA ARG A 384 1.37 16.30 2.52
C ARG A 384 2.75 15.78 2.11
N ASN A 385 2.85 14.46 1.97
CA ASN A 385 4.06 13.80 1.46
C ASN A 385 4.18 13.99 -0.06
N LEU A 386 4.17 15.22 -0.57
CA LEU A 386 4.29 15.53 -1.99
C LEU A 386 5.17 16.77 -2.16
N THR A 387 6.00 16.78 -3.20
CA THR A 387 6.96 17.84 -3.53
C THR A 387 6.99 17.98 -5.04
N GLY A 388 7.05 19.23 -5.52
CA GLY A 388 7.10 19.55 -6.94
C GLY A 388 8.50 19.41 -7.55
N THR A 389 9.55 19.32 -6.72
CA THR A 389 10.94 19.27 -7.20
C THR A 389 11.24 17.95 -7.89
N LEU A 390 11.78 18.05 -9.11
CA LEU A 390 12.13 16.88 -9.93
C LEU A 390 13.52 16.35 -9.58
N TYR A 391 13.63 15.44 -8.62
CA TYR A 391 14.91 14.82 -8.26
C TYR A 391 15.32 13.76 -9.29
N VAL A 392 16.37 14.02 -10.09
CA VAL A 392 16.71 13.24 -11.30
C VAL A 392 18.08 12.55 -11.26
N ALA A 393 18.95 12.90 -10.32
CA ALA A 393 20.26 12.24 -10.17
C ALA A 393 20.60 12.01 -8.69
N PRO A 394 21.40 10.99 -8.32
CA PRO A 394 21.85 10.81 -6.95
C PRO A 394 22.66 12.02 -6.48
N ALA A 395 22.52 12.40 -5.21
CA ALA A 395 23.27 13.50 -4.60
C ALA A 395 24.56 12.98 -3.95
N LEU A 396 25.62 13.78 -4.06
CA LEU A 396 26.87 13.61 -3.32
C LEU A 396 26.75 14.20 -1.90
N ASN A 397 25.73 13.77 -1.15
CA ASN A 397 25.46 14.22 0.21
C ASN A 397 25.72 13.09 1.22
N ALA A 398 26.88 13.13 1.89
CA ALA A 398 27.25 12.10 2.86
C ALA A 398 26.25 12.00 4.03
N ALA A 399 25.70 13.12 4.51
CA ALA A 399 24.76 13.13 5.63
C ALA A 399 23.45 12.38 5.33
N ALA A 400 23.00 12.39 4.07
CA ALA A 400 21.81 11.67 3.64
C ALA A 400 22.00 10.13 3.58
N LEU A 401 23.24 9.65 3.63
CA LEU A 401 23.61 8.24 3.36
C LEU A 401 24.14 7.50 4.58
N LYS A 402 24.39 8.23 5.68
CA LYS A 402 24.86 7.63 6.92
C LYS A 402 23.76 6.85 7.63
N LYS A 403 24.18 5.82 8.36
CA LYS A 403 23.31 4.97 9.20
C LYS A 403 22.73 5.71 10.40
N ASP A 404 23.48 6.66 10.97
CA ASP A 404 23.11 7.46 12.14
C ASP A 404 22.44 8.79 11.79
N ARG A 405 21.94 8.94 10.56
CA ARG A 405 21.24 10.15 10.13
C ARG A 405 19.99 10.40 10.98
N ASP A 406 19.67 11.67 11.14
CA ASP A 406 18.39 12.10 11.67
C ASP A 406 17.36 12.22 10.53
N THR A 407 16.25 11.51 10.66
CA THR A 407 15.16 11.50 9.68
C THR A 407 14.33 12.77 9.65
N GLU A 408 14.42 13.61 10.69
CA GLU A 408 13.74 14.92 10.73
C GLU A 408 14.49 15.98 9.90
N ASN A 409 15.77 15.74 9.60
CA ASN A 409 16.60 16.64 8.82
C ASN A 409 16.33 16.53 7.31
N MET A 410 16.40 17.66 6.60
CA MET A 410 16.16 17.78 5.15
C MET A 410 17.29 17.20 4.27
N ALA A 411 18.04 16.20 4.75
CA ALA A 411 19.15 15.61 4.01
C ALA A 411 18.62 14.78 2.82
N GLN A 412 18.75 15.33 1.62
CA GLN A 412 18.24 14.71 0.40
C GLN A 412 19.30 13.83 -0.29
N PRO A 413 18.96 12.58 -0.67
CA PRO A 413 19.90 11.66 -1.31
C PRO A 413 19.97 11.83 -2.83
N TRP A 414 19.18 12.72 -3.44
CA TRP A 414 19.11 13.02 -4.88
C TRP A 414 19.08 14.53 -5.12
N LEU A 415 19.60 14.97 -6.27
CA LEU A 415 19.60 16.35 -6.74
C LEU A 415 18.41 16.64 -7.67
N GLY A 416 17.84 17.82 -7.52
CA GLY A 416 16.81 18.38 -8.40
C GLY A 416 17.33 18.68 -9.81
N LEU A 417 16.43 18.61 -10.80
CA LEU A 417 16.71 18.98 -12.18
C LEU A 417 17.18 20.44 -12.27
N THR A 418 16.55 21.34 -11.52
CA THR A 418 16.93 22.76 -11.44
C THR A 418 18.36 22.95 -10.95
N THR A 419 18.80 22.16 -9.96
CA THR A 419 20.20 22.15 -9.47
C THR A 419 21.17 21.70 -10.55
N ILE A 420 20.83 20.69 -11.36
CA ILE A 420 21.68 20.27 -12.48
C ILE A 420 21.75 21.33 -13.57
N LEU A 421 20.61 21.97 -13.87
CA LEU A 421 20.50 22.94 -14.95
C LEU A 421 21.17 24.28 -14.62
N TYR A 422 21.00 24.75 -13.39
CA TYR A 422 21.35 26.11 -12.99
C TYR A 422 22.36 26.18 -11.85
N GLY A 423 22.67 25.05 -11.20
CA GLY A 423 23.65 24.96 -10.11
C GLY A 423 25.02 25.51 -10.48
N SER A 424 25.67 26.15 -9.51
CA SER A 424 27.04 26.63 -9.61
C SER A 424 28.08 25.51 -9.51
N GLY A 425 29.34 25.88 -9.74
CA GLY A 425 30.47 24.97 -9.61
C GLY A 425 30.65 24.39 -8.21
N GLU A 426 30.20 25.07 -7.15
CA GLU A 426 30.33 24.57 -5.77
C GLU A 426 29.29 23.49 -5.44
N VAL A 427 28.02 23.68 -5.78
CA VAL A 427 26.98 22.65 -5.54
C VAL A 427 27.17 21.44 -6.46
N LEU A 428 27.70 21.66 -7.67
CA LEU A 428 28.04 20.61 -8.64
C LEU A 428 29.50 20.13 -8.53
N LYS A 429 30.18 20.47 -7.44
CA LYS A 429 31.55 19.99 -7.17
C LYS A 429 31.55 18.48 -7.00
N GLY A 430 32.39 17.80 -7.78
CA GLY A 430 32.46 16.34 -7.80
C GLY A 430 31.62 15.67 -8.89
N TYR A 431 30.78 16.41 -9.61
CA TYR A 431 30.05 15.90 -10.77
C TYR A 431 30.83 16.13 -12.09
N PRO A 432 30.77 15.19 -13.05
CA PRO A 432 31.40 15.35 -14.36
C PRO A 432 30.79 16.51 -15.15
N GLN A 433 31.58 17.57 -15.39
CA GLN A 433 31.08 18.82 -15.99
C GLN A 433 30.67 18.66 -17.46
N ASP A 434 31.34 17.78 -18.21
CA ASP A 434 30.96 17.43 -19.58
C ASP A 434 29.56 16.81 -19.64
N LYS A 435 29.21 15.97 -18.67
CA LYS A 435 27.89 15.33 -18.55
C LYS A 435 26.82 16.30 -18.10
N ILE A 436 27.13 17.17 -17.14
CA ILE A 436 26.23 18.28 -16.74
C ILE A 436 25.88 19.13 -17.97
N ASN A 437 26.86 19.51 -18.78
CA ASN A 437 26.62 20.30 -19.99
C ASN A 437 25.79 19.57 -21.04
N GLN A 438 25.94 18.24 -21.16
CA GLN A 438 25.07 17.41 -22.02
C GLN A 438 23.61 17.44 -21.54
N VAL A 439 23.37 17.34 -20.22
CA VAL A 439 22.01 17.45 -19.66
C VAL A 439 21.42 18.84 -19.94
N LYS A 440 22.19 19.92 -19.71
CA LYS A 440 21.75 21.30 -20.00
C LYS A 440 21.36 21.49 -21.46
N ALA A 441 22.18 20.98 -22.39
CA ALA A 441 21.90 21.06 -23.82
C ALA A 441 20.65 20.25 -24.21
N ALA A 442 20.53 19.01 -23.71
CA ALA A 442 19.41 18.13 -24.01
C ALA A 442 18.08 18.68 -23.46
N TRP A 443 18.07 19.21 -22.23
CA TRP A 443 16.89 19.87 -21.65
C TRP A 443 16.47 21.09 -22.48
N LYS A 444 17.42 21.95 -22.85
CA LYS A 444 17.14 23.12 -23.68
C LYS A 444 16.51 22.71 -25.01
N ASN A 445 17.03 21.65 -25.65
CA ASN A 445 16.49 21.15 -26.90
C ASN A 445 15.05 20.65 -26.73
N LEU A 446 14.82 19.75 -25.76
CA LEU A 446 13.50 19.19 -25.46
C LEU A 446 12.46 20.29 -25.17
N ALA A 447 12.80 21.23 -24.29
CA ALA A 447 11.89 22.33 -23.95
C ALA A 447 11.58 23.20 -25.17
N SER A 448 12.58 23.49 -26.01
CA SER A 448 12.37 24.29 -27.22
C SER A 448 11.54 23.59 -28.29
N GLU A 449 11.77 22.30 -28.53
CA GLU A 449 11.00 21.50 -29.49
C GLU A 449 9.55 21.34 -29.03
N TYR A 450 9.33 21.07 -27.74
CA TYR A 450 7.98 20.98 -27.15
C TYR A 450 7.22 22.30 -27.31
N VAL A 451 7.84 23.44 -26.96
CA VAL A 451 7.22 24.77 -27.08
C VAL A 451 6.97 25.16 -28.55
N ALA A 452 7.81 24.70 -29.47
CA ALA A 452 7.62 24.90 -30.91
C ALA A 452 6.53 23.99 -31.51
N GLY A 453 6.09 22.95 -30.80
CA GLY A 453 5.15 21.94 -31.31
C GLY A 453 5.79 20.95 -32.29
N GLU A 454 7.11 20.79 -32.23
CA GLU A 454 7.88 19.85 -33.05
C GLU A 454 7.91 18.44 -32.41
N PRO A 455 8.24 17.38 -33.17
CA PRO A 455 8.44 16.03 -32.61
C PRO A 455 9.53 16.04 -31.54
N THR A 456 9.31 15.37 -30.41
CA THR A 456 10.20 15.44 -29.22
C THR A 456 10.88 14.12 -28.88
N GLU A 457 10.61 13.05 -29.63
CA GLU A 457 11.07 11.70 -29.29
C GLU A 457 12.59 11.62 -29.21
N GLU A 458 13.29 12.24 -30.17
CA GLU A 458 14.75 12.27 -30.18
C GLU A 458 15.32 13.08 -29.00
N ALA A 459 14.78 14.26 -28.72
CA ALA A 459 15.22 15.08 -27.58
C ALA A 459 14.94 14.42 -26.23
N GLN A 460 13.82 13.68 -26.10
CA GLN A 460 13.56 12.88 -24.91
C GLN A 460 14.60 11.78 -24.72
N VAL A 461 14.97 11.06 -25.79
CA VAL A 461 16.04 10.04 -25.76
C VAL A 461 17.38 10.66 -25.36
N GLN A 462 17.73 11.82 -25.93
CA GLN A 462 18.97 12.52 -25.60
C GLN A 462 19.01 12.95 -24.13
N LEU A 463 17.91 13.50 -23.59
CA LEU A 463 17.82 13.88 -22.19
C LEU A 463 17.92 12.67 -21.26
N ALA A 464 17.18 11.59 -21.56
CA ALA A 464 17.22 10.35 -20.80
C ALA A 464 18.62 9.73 -20.76
N ALA A 465 19.31 9.72 -21.90
CA ALA A 465 20.69 9.23 -21.99
C ALA A 465 21.67 10.10 -21.19
N ALA A 466 21.52 11.43 -21.25
CA ALA A 466 22.36 12.36 -20.50
C ALA A 466 22.16 12.21 -18.99
N LEU A 467 20.92 12.13 -18.52
CA LEU A 467 20.57 11.93 -17.11
C LEU A 467 21.05 10.57 -16.59
N ARG A 468 20.93 9.50 -17.40
CA ARG A 468 21.48 8.19 -17.04
C ARG A 468 22.99 8.21 -16.89
N SER A 469 23.68 8.84 -17.85
CA SER A 469 25.14 8.91 -17.83
C SER A 469 25.67 9.62 -16.58
N ILE A 470 24.99 10.66 -16.08
CA ILE A 470 25.37 11.29 -14.81
C ILE A 470 24.94 10.47 -13.59
N GLY A 471 23.75 9.86 -13.63
CA GLY A 471 23.22 9.04 -12.55
C GLY A 471 24.12 7.84 -12.20
N GLU A 472 24.51 7.07 -13.21
CA GLU A 472 25.37 5.88 -13.05
C GLU A 472 26.75 6.22 -12.50
N GLN A 473 27.38 7.28 -13.01
CA GLN A 473 28.70 7.71 -12.54
C GLN A 473 28.65 8.24 -11.10
N THR A 474 27.58 8.99 -10.78
CA THR A 474 27.42 9.54 -9.44
C THR A 474 27.15 8.45 -8.40
N ASP A 475 26.40 7.40 -8.75
CA ASP A 475 26.17 6.28 -7.83
C ASP A 475 27.49 5.58 -7.42
N VAL A 476 28.44 5.45 -8.35
CA VAL A 476 29.78 4.91 -8.06
C VAL A 476 30.57 5.83 -7.11
N ALA A 477 30.52 7.14 -7.33
CA ALA A 477 31.19 8.12 -6.47
C ALA A 477 30.58 8.14 -5.06
N ARG A 478 29.25 8.01 -4.99
CA ARG A 478 28.47 8.07 -3.76
C ARG A 478 28.85 6.99 -2.74
N ARG A 479 29.14 5.76 -3.21
CA ARG A 479 29.60 4.64 -2.36
C ARG A 479 30.93 4.90 -1.64
N LYS A 480 31.67 5.94 -2.04
CA LYS A 480 32.96 6.32 -1.43
C LYS A 480 32.84 7.49 -0.45
N LEU A 481 31.66 8.09 -0.30
CA LEU A 481 31.44 9.29 0.53
C LEU A 481 31.39 9.01 2.03
N VAL A 482 30.97 7.81 2.42
CA VAL A 482 30.80 7.39 3.82
C VAL A 482 31.69 6.17 4.05
N ALA A 483 32.33 6.07 5.21
CA ALA A 483 33.12 4.89 5.57
C ALA A 483 32.23 3.64 5.62
N GLU A 484 32.76 2.48 5.22
CA GLU A 484 31.99 1.24 5.04
C GLU A 484 31.21 0.81 6.29
N ASP A 485 31.75 1.06 7.48
CA ASP A 485 31.12 0.79 8.78
C ASP A 485 29.98 1.76 9.16
N GLN A 486 29.92 2.93 8.51
CA GLN A 486 28.92 3.96 8.73
C GLN A 486 27.84 4.02 7.63
N GLN A 487 27.99 3.24 6.56
CA GLN A 487 27.06 3.21 5.43
C GLN A 487 25.73 2.55 5.80
N ASP A 488 24.63 3.16 5.36
CA ASP A 488 23.32 2.50 5.30
C ASP A 488 23.17 1.80 3.93
N GLU A 489 23.56 0.52 3.86
CA GLU A 489 23.50 -0.27 2.61
C GLU A 489 22.10 -0.30 2.00
N HIS A 490 21.05 -0.33 2.84
CA HIS A 490 19.68 -0.35 2.36
C HIS A 490 19.33 0.96 1.65
N ILE A 491 19.70 2.11 2.21
CA ILE A 491 19.45 3.39 1.56
C ILE A 491 20.23 3.52 0.28
N LEU A 492 21.51 3.14 0.29
CA LEU A 492 22.31 3.14 -0.93
C LEU A 492 21.64 2.31 -2.02
N ALA A 493 21.11 1.13 -1.70
CA ALA A 493 20.37 0.30 -2.64
C ALA A 493 19.06 0.95 -3.13
N TYR A 494 18.21 1.46 -2.22
CA TYR A 494 16.90 2.02 -2.59
C TYR A 494 16.96 3.39 -3.28
N THR A 495 18.07 4.10 -3.12
CA THR A 495 18.34 5.40 -3.74
C THR A 495 19.39 5.30 -4.85
N ALA A 496 19.80 4.10 -5.25
CA ALA A 496 20.68 3.92 -6.40
C ALA A 496 19.98 4.30 -7.70
N TYR A 497 20.76 4.79 -8.66
CA TYR A 497 20.24 5.02 -10.00
C TYR A 497 19.89 3.67 -10.66
N PRO A 498 18.69 3.49 -11.23
CA PRO A 498 18.27 2.20 -11.74
C PRO A 498 19.04 1.81 -13.02
N PRO A 499 19.32 0.51 -13.24
CA PRO A 499 19.86 0.02 -14.50
C PRO A 499 18.97 0.38 -15.71
N ALA A 500 19.56 0.50 -16.89
CA ALA A 500 18.85 0.87 -18.11
C ALA A 500 17.70 -0.10 -18.47
N ASP A 501 17.84 -1.37 -18.15
CA ASP A 501 16.89 -2.46 -18.37
C ASP A 501 16.07 -2.81 -17.11
N SER A 502 16.05 -1.92 -16.12
CA SER A 502 15.35 -2.16 -14.86
C SER A 502 13.86 -2.46 -15.09
N PRO A 503 13.39 -3.69 -14.80
CA PRO A 503 12.00 -4.06 -15.00
C PRO A 503 11.06 -3.28 -14.07
N ARG A 504 11.59 -2.67 -13.00
CA ARG A 504 10.85 -1.91 -11.99
C ARG A 504 10.17 -0.68 -12.59
N ILE A 505 10.92 0.12 -13.35
CA ILE A 505 10.44 1.41 -13.90
C ILE A 505 9.35 1.15 -14.94
N ALA A 506 9.63 0.27 -15.90
CA ALA A 506 8.68 -0.12 -16.94
C ALA A 506 7.42 -0.81 -16.35
N ALA A 507 7.59 -1.66 -15.33
CA ALA A 507 6.46 -2.29 -14.66
C ALA A 507 5.54 -1.26 -13.98
N GLU A 508 6.08 -0.20 -13.39
CA GLU A 508 5.29 0.85 -12.74
C GLU A 508 4.53 1.71 -13.74
N VAL A 509 5.17 2.14 -14.83
CA VAL A 509 4.48 2.85 -15.93
C VAL A 509 3.33 1.99 -16.48
N ARG A 510 3.58 0.69 -16.68
CA ARG A 510 2.56 -0.26 -17.14
C ARG A 510 1.45 -0.47 -16.12
N TYR A 511 1.78 -0.50 -14.83
CA TYR A 511 0.80 -0.62 -13.75
C TYR A 511 -0.13 0.60 -13.72
N ASN A 512 0.43 1.81 -13.81
CA ASN A 512 -0.34 3.06 -13.86
C ASN A 512 -1.27 3.10 -15.09
N ALA A 513 -0.75 2.71 -16.26
CA ALA A 513 -1.52 2.72 -17.50
C ALA A 513 -2.67 1.70 -17.53
N LEU A 514 -2.51 0.55 -16.89
CA LEU A 514 -3.51 -0.54 -16.93
C LEU A 514 -4.57 -0.42 -15.83
N ASP A 515 -4.24 0.16 -14.68
CA ASP A 515 -5.03 0.08 -13.44
C ASP A 515 -5.65 -1.32 -13.23
N PRO A 516 -4.80 -2.33 -12.98
CA PRO A 516 -5.21 -3.72 -13.14
C PRO A 516 -6.32 -4.15 -12.16
N PHE A 517 -6.42 -3.54 -10.97
CA PHE A 517 -7.48 -3.88 -10.01
C PHE A 517 -8.84 -3.29 -10.39
N MET A 518 -8.87 -2.13 -11.06
CA MET A 518 -10.10 -1.62 -11.69
C MET A 518 -10.64 -2.63 -12.72
N ILE A 519 -9.78 -3.17 -13.58
CA ILE A 519 -10.16 -4.20 -14.56
C ILE A 519 -10.60 -5.50 -13.86
N ALA A 520 -9.90 -5.92 -12.80
CA ALA A 520 -10.25 -7.11 -12.02
C ALA A 520 -11.68 -7.03 -11.46
N TRP A 521 -12.07 -5.87 -10.93
CA TRP A 521 -13.43 -5.60 -10.47
C TRP A 521 -14.47 -5.86 -11.57
N ILE A 522 -14.23 -5.34 -12.79
CA ILE A 522 -15.18 -5.47 -13.91
C ILE A 522 -15.28 -6.93 -14.37
N ILE A 523 -14.17 -7.66 -14.44
CA ILE A 523 -14.16 -9.09 -14.78
C ILE A 523 -14.95 -9.89 -13.73
N CYS A 524 -14.72 -9.63 -12.44
CA CYS A 524 -15.48 -10.25 -11.34
C CYS A 524 -16.97 -9.93 -11.42
N LEU A 525 -17.33 -8.68 -11.77
CA LEU A 525 -18.73 -8.28 -11.95
C LEU A 525 -19.38 -9.09 -13.08
N GLY A 526 -18.69 -9.25 -14.21
CA GLY A 526 -19.12 -10.13 -15.31
C GLY A 526 -19.31 -11.57 -14.84
N ALA A 527 -18.39 -12.11 -14.05
CA ALA A 527 -18.51 -13.46 -13.47
C ALA A 527 -19.74 -13.57 -12.56
N THR A 528 -20.00 -12.57 -11.71
CA THR A 528 -21.16 -12.51 -10.80
C THR A 528 -22.49 -12.50 -11.55
N LEU A 529 -22.58 -11.71 -12.63
CA LEU A 529 -23.75 -11.68 -13.49
C LEU A 529 -23.98 -13.04 -14.16
N CYS A 530 -22.91 -13.68 -14.68
CA CYS A 530 -22.98 -15.00 -15.27
C CYS A 530 -23.44 -16.07 -14.26
N TYR A 531 -22.88 -16.09 -13.04
CA TYR A 531 -23.33 -17.02 -12.01
C TYR A 531 -24.77 -16.77 -11.56
N SER A 532 -25.21 -15.51 -11.48
CA SER A 532 -26.60 -15.17 -11.18
C SER A 532 -27.56 -15.71 -12.24
N LEU A 533 -27.22 -15.54 -13.52
CA LEU A 533 -27.98 -16.09 -14.65
C LEU A 533 -27.91 -17.62 -14.76
N SER A 534 -26.93 -18.26 -14.13
CA SER A 534 -26.80 -19.72 -14.09
C SER A 534 -27.92 -20.41 -13.31
N PHE A 535 -28.62 -19.69 -12.42
CA PHE A 535 -29.80 -20.20 -11.73
C PHE A 535 -31.07 -20.15 -12.60
N GLY A 536 -31.02 -19.49 -13.77
CA GLY A 536 -32.14 -19.33 -14.71
C GLY A 536 -32.09 -20.26 -15.93
N VAL A 537 -32.60 -19.78 -17.06
CA VAL A 537 -32.86 -20.59 -18.28
C VAL A 537 -31.57 -21.07 -18.97
N MET A 538 -30.46 -20.34 -18.86
CA MET A 538 -29.19 -20.65 -19.54
C MET A 538 -28.15 -21.30 -18.61
N ARG A 539 -28.60 -22.18 -17.70
CA ARG A 539 -27.81 -22.75 -16.58
C ARG A 539 -26.37 -23.15 -16.92
N LYS A 540 -26.17 -24.08 -17.86
CA LYS A 540 -24.83 -24.62 -18.18
C LYS A 540 -23.90 -23.58 -18.83
N VAL A 541 -24.41 -22.82 -19.81
CA VAL A 541 -23.58 -21.86 -20.57
C VAL A 541 -23.13 -20.72 -19.68
N MET A 542 -24.06 -20.17 -18.89
CA MET A 542 -23.76 -19.05 -17.98
C MET A 542 -22.85 -19.49 -16.84
N PHE A 543 -23.01 -20.71 -16.31
CA PHE A 543 -22.09 -21.26 -15.31
C PHE A 543 -20.65 -21.30 -15.82
N TRP A 544 -20.39 -21.97 -16.95
CA TRP A 544 -19.02 -22.10 -17.47
C TRP A 544 -18.42 -20.78 -17.91
N SER A 545 -19.24 -19.84 -18.41
CA SER A 545 -18.80 -18.47 -18.70
C SER A 545 -18.38 -17.75 -17.41
N GLY A 546 -19.18 -17.88 -16.35
CA GLY A 546 -18.84 -17.35 -15.02
C GLY A 546 -17.56 -17.96 -14.43
N THR A 547 -17.37 -19.27 -14.59
CA THR A 547 -16.13 -19.96 -14.18
C THR A 547 -14.91 -19.48 -14.96
N ALA A 548 -15.03 -19.33 -16.28
CA ALA A 548 -13.95 -18.81 -17.11
C ALA A 548 -13.57 -17.37 -16.73
N LEU A 549 -14.56 -16.51 -16.49
CA LEU A 549 -14.34 -15.14 -16.03
C LEU A 549 -13.71 -15.10 -14.63
N LEU A 550 -14.17 -15.94 -13.70
CA LEU A 550 -13.57 -16.03 -12.36
C LEU A 550 -12.10 -16.46 -12.40
N VAL A 551 -11.76 -17.47 -13.23
CA VAL A 551 -10.36 -17.88 -13.44
C VAL A 551 -9.55 -16.77 -14.11
N THR A 552 -10.14 -16.06 -15.08
CA THR A 552 -9.50 -14.91 -15.72
C THR A 552 -9.21 -13.80 -14.71
N ALA A 553 -10.15 -13.51 -13.80
CA ALA A 553 -9.94 -12.54 -12.73
C ALA A 553 -8.79 -12.97 -11.79
N ILE A 554 -8.72 -14.26 -11.41
CA ILE A 554 -7.61 -14.78 -10.60
C ILE A 554 -6.27 -14.56 -11.30
N VAL A 555 -6.15 -14.94 -12.57
CA VAL A 555 -4.91 -14.77 -13.36
C VAL A 555 -4.54 -13.29 -13.49
N TRP A 556 -5.52 -12.44 -13.80
CA TRP A 556 -5.32 -11.00 -13.96
C TRP A 556 -4.88 -10.33 -12.66
N SER A 557 -5.54 -10.62 -11.53
CA SER A 557 -5.13 -10.13 -10.22
C SER A 557 -3.77 -10.67 -9.78
N THR A 558 -3.43 -11.92 -10.11
CA THR A 558 -2.06 -12.46 -9.88
C THR A 558 -1.01 -11.69 -10.70
N TYR A 559 -1.32 -11.34 -11.94
CA TYR A 559 -0.45 -10.47 -12.75
C TYR A 559 -0.33 -9.06 -12.14
N ALA A 560 -1.43 -8.50 -11.61
CA ALA A 560 -1.40 -7.24 -10.88
C ALA A 560 -0.46 -7.28 -9.67
N PHE A 561 -0.51 -8.37 -8.89
CA PHE A 561 0.41 -8.59 -7.77
C PHE A 561 1.85 -8.79 -8.24
N TYR A 562 2.07 -9.50 -9.34
CA TYR A 562 3.40 -9.63 -9.93
C TYR A 562 4.00 -8.26 -10.29
N LEU A 563 3.22 -7.38 -10.93
CA LEU A 563 3.64 -6.00 -11.20
C LEU A 563 3.96 -5.27 -9.89
N ARG A 564 3.05 -5.31 -8.89
CA ARG A 564 3.30 -4.67 -7.58
C ARG A 564 4.57 -5.17 -6.91
N ILE A 565 4.81 -6.48 -6.85
CA ILE A 565 6.02 -7.07 -6.25
C ILE A 565 7.27 -6.62 -7.01
N THR A 566 7.20 -6.53 -8.34
CA THR A 566 8.31 -6.05 -9.17
C THR A 566 8.64 -4.57 -8.89
N ILE A 567 7.61 -3.76 -8.61
CA ILE A 567 7.73 -2.32 -8.32
C ILE A 567 8.23 -2.06 -6.90
N SER A 568 7.65 -2.76 -5.93
CA SER A 568 7.93 -2.55 -4.52
C SER A 568 9.21 -3.28 -4.09
N GLY A 569 9.43 -4.51 -4.56
CA GLY A 569 10.49 -5.41 -4.11
C GLY A 569 10.07 -6.32 -2.95
N TRP A 570 8.79 -6.32 -2.56
CA TRP A 570 8.26 -7.11 -1.44
C TRP A 570 6.82 -7.58 -1.68
N ALA A 571 6.34 -8.48 -0.81
CA ALA A 571 4.98 -9.02 -0.91
C ALA A 571 3.91 -7.92 -0.68
N PRO A 572 2.80 -7.93 -1.43
CA PRO A 572 1.82 -6.84 -1.46
C PRO A 572 0.86 -6.93 -0.27
N VAL A 573 1.35 -6.65 0.93
CA VAL A 573 0.58 -6.62 2.20
C VAL A 573 1.11 -5.59 3.20
N THR A 574 1.78 -4.55 2.69
CA THR A 574 2.50 -3.56 3.48
C THR A 574 1.67 -2.34 3.85
N ASN A 575 0.60 -2.10 3.11
CA ASN A 575 -0.38 -1.06 3.42
C ASN A 575 -1.81 -1.62 3.40
N MET A 576 -2.78 -0.77 3.75
CA MET A 576 -4.18 -1.17 3.80
C MET A 576 -4.75 -1.53 2.43
N TYR A 577 -4.46 -0.73 1.40
CA TYR A 577 -4.92 -1.00 0.03
C TYR A 577 -4.51 -2.41 -0.40
N GLU A 578 -3.24 -2.76 -0.19
CA GLU A 578 -2.65 -4.06 -0.54
C GLU A 578 -3.39 -5.22 0.14
N THR A 579 -3.73 -5.05 1.41
CA THR A 579 -4.54 -6.02 2.15
C THR A 579 -5.95 -6.15 1.54
N VAL A 580 -6.60 -5.03 1.20
CA VAL A 580 -7.96 -5.00 0.61
C VAL A 580 -8.02 -5.62 -0.78
N VAL A 581 -6.96 -5.55 -1.58
CA VAL A 581 -6.92 -6.25 -2.87
C VAL A 581 -6.51 -7.72 -2.74
N PHE A 582 -5.73 -8.09 -1.71
CA PHE A 582 -5.31 -9.47 -1.47
C PHE A 582 -6.45 -10.35 -0.97
N VAL A 583 -7.28 -9.85 -0.05
CA VAL A 583 -8.45 -10.58 0.48
C VAL A 583 -9.40 -11.10 -0.62
N PRO A 584 -9.94 -10.27 -1.55
CA PRO A 584 -10.84 -10.72 -2.61
C PRO A 584 -10.15 -11.66 -3.61
N TRP A 585 -8.84 -11.54 -3.82
CA TRP A 585 -8.09 -12.52 -4.60
C TRP A 585 -8.10 -13.89 -3.90
N VAL A 586 -7.83 -13.96 -2.59
CA VAL A 586 -7.93 -15.20 -1.82
C VAL A 586 -9.35 -15.77 -1.86
N VAL A 587 -10.37 -14.92 -1.74
CA VAL A 587 -11.79 -15.33 -1.87
C VAL A 587 -12.06 -15.96 -3.23
N ALA A 588 -11.60 -15.34 -4.32
CA ALA A 588 -11.76 -15.87 -5.67
C ALA A 588 -11.06 -17.22 -5.83
N VAL A 589 -9.82 -17.36 -5.34
CA VAL A 589 -9.04 -18.61 -5.37
C VAL A 589 -9.73 -19.71 -4.56
N LEU A 590 -10.12 -19.45 -3.31
CA LEU A 590 -10.79 -20.43 -2.46
C LEU A 590 -12.18 -20.80 -3.02
N GLY A 591 -12.92 -19.82 -3.54
CA GLY A 591 -14.20 -20.04 -4.20
C GLY A 591 -14.08 -20.95 -5.42
N ALA A 592 -13.11 -20.67 -6.30
CA ALA A 592 -12.81 -21.51 -7.44
C ALA A 592 -12.35 -22.92 -7.01
N ALA A 593 -11.52 -23.01 -5.97
CA ALA A 593 -11.05 -24.29 -5.43
C ALA A 593 -12.22 -25.15 -4.90
N PHE A 594 -13.14 -24.58 -4.11
CA PHE A 594 -14.31 -25.30 -3.59
C PHE A 594 -15.33 -25.66 -4.69
N LEU A 595 -15.50 -24.78 -5.68
CA LEU A 595 -16.35 -25.00 -6.84
C LEU A 595 -15.83 -26.16 -7.70
N LEU A 596 -14.53 -26.19 -7.98
CA LEU A 596 -13.89 -27.20 -8.83
C LEU A 596 -13.51 -28.48 -8.08
N LEU A 597 -13.62 -28.49 -6.74
CA LEU A 597 -13.20 -29.61 -5.90
C LEU A 597 -13.71 -30.98 -6.40
N PRO A 598 -14.99 -31.18 -6.81
CA PRO A 598 -15.47 -32.48 -7.30
C PRO A 598 -14.70 -33.05 -8.50
N LEU A 599 -14.06 -32.20 -9.30
CA LEU A 599 -13.26 -32.64 -10.45
C LEU A 599 -11.90 -33.21 -10.03
N ILE A 600 -11.37 -32.79 -8.88
CA ILE A 600 -10.01 -33.13 -8.45
C ILE A 600 -9.97 -33.94 -7.15
N ASP A 601 -11.11 -34.13 -6.49
CA ASP A 601 -11.18 -34.64 -5.12
C ASP A 601 -10.61 -36.06 -4.97
N ARG A 602 -11.03 -36.98 -5.85
CA ARG A 602 -10.54 -38.36 -5.83
C ARG A 602 -9.04 -38.41 -6.12
N GLY A 603 -8.61 -37.76 -7.21
CA GLY A 603 -7.19 -37.72 -7.60
C GLY A 603 -6.27 -37.09 -6.54
N ARG A 604 -6.67 -35.97 -5.91
CA ARG A 604 -5.86 -35.33 -4.86
C ARG A 604 -5.78 -36.20 -3.60
N LEU A 605 -6.86 -36.88 -3.22
CA LEU A 605 -6.89 -37.76 -2.05
C LEU A 605 -6.05 -39.01 -2.29
N GLU A 606 -6.11 -39.59 -3.48
CA GLU A 606 -5.24 -40.70 -3.89
C GLU A 606 -3.77 -40.28 -3.86
N ALA A 607 -3.43 -39.09 -4.37
CA ALA A 607 -2.07 -38.54 -4.29
C ALA A 607 -1.59 -38.35 -2.83
N TRP A 608 -2.47 -37.84 -1.94
CA TRP A 608 -2.16 -37.68 -0.52
C TRP A 608 -1.96 -39.02 0.21
N ARG A 609 -2.74 -40.04 -0.16
CA ARG A 609 -2.60 -41.41 0.35
C ARG A 609 -1.33 -42.08 -0.17
N ALA A 610 -1.01 -41.91 -1.45
CA ALA A 610 0.18 -42.49 -2.09
C ALA A 610 1.51 -41.94 -1.53
N THR A 611 1.47 -40.80 -0.84
CA THR A 611 2.64 -40.19 -0.19
C THR A 611 2.75 -40.49 1.31
N ALA A 612 1.85 -41.32 1.85
CA ALA A 612 1.98 -41.87 3.20
C ALA A 612 3.23 -42.76 3.32
N CYS A 613 3.87 -42.75 4.48
CA CYS A 613 5.02 -43.63 4.73
C CYS A 613 4.52 -45.08 4.89
N PRO A 614 5.06 -46.06 4.13
CA PRO A 614 4.64 -47.44 4.24
C PRO A 614 4.74 -47.98 5.68
N GLY A 615 3.70 -48.68 6.13
CA GLY A 615 3.64 -49.25 7.48
C GLY A 615 3.21 -48.29 8.59
N THR A 616 2.88 -47.03 8.28
CA THR A 616 2.25 -46.13 9.25
C THR A 616 0.72 -46.25 9.23
N PRO A 617 0.00 -45.83 10.29
CA PRO A 617 -1.47 -45.80 10.31
C PRO A 617 -2.10 -44.97 9.19
N GLU A 618 -1.32 -44.12 8.52
CA GLU A 618 -1.78 -43.29 7.42
C GLU A 618 -1.76 -44.00 6.07
N ALA A 619 -0.97 -45.06 5.93
CA ALA A 619 -0.89 -45.89 4.73
C ALA A 619 -2.03 -46.91 4.72
N THR A 620 -3.26 -46.40 4.57
CA THR A 620 -4.45 -47.25 4.55
C THR A 620 -4.46 -48.20 3.35
N PRO A 621 -4.90 -49.46 3.52
CA PRO A 621 -5.01 -50.41 2.42
C PRO A 621 -5.84 -49.87 1.25
N LEU A 622 -5.51 -50.28 0.03
CA LEU A 622 -6.33 -49.99 -1.15
C LEU A 622 -7.69 -50.69 -1.02
N THR A 623 -8.76 -50.02 -1.43
CA THR A 623 -10.10 -50.64 -1.53
C THR A 623 -10.18 -51.58 -2.74
N ALA A 624 -11.21 -52.44 -2.80
CA ALA A 624 -11.42 -53.36 -3.92
C ALA A 624 -11.46 -52.62 -5.27
N SER A 625 -12.29 -51.58 -5.39
CA SER A 625 -12.32 -50.69 -6.56
C SER A 625 -10.95 -50.06 -6.93
N GLN A 626 -10.10 -49.76 -5.95
CA GLN A 626 -8.77 -49.20 -6.24
C GLN A 626 -7.79 -50.26 -6.74
N LEU A 627 -7.88 -51.50 -6.25
CA LEU A 627 -7.05 -52.62 -6.69
C LEU A 627 -7.31 -53.02 -8.14
N GLU A 628 -8.54 -52.85 -8.63
CA GLU A 628 -8.90 -53.08 -10.04
C GLU A 628 -8.15 -52.16 -10.99
N THR A 629 -7.83 -50.95 -10.55
CA THR A 629 -7.18 -49.92 -11.36
C THR A 629 -5.69 -49.75 -11.06
N GLN A 630 -5.23 -50.24 -9.90
CA GLN A 630 -3.87 -50.05 -9.40
C GLN A 630 -3.36 -51.31 -8.67
N GLY A 631 -2.29 -51.92 -9.21
CA GLY A 631 -1.65 -53.05 -8.54
C GLY A 631 -1.06 -52.67 -7.19
N ALA A 632 -1.27 -53.51 -6.17
CA ALA A 632 -0.76 -53.31 -4.82
C ALA A 632 0.78 -53.13 -4.78
N SER A 633 1.51 -53.85 -5.64
CA SER A 633 2.96 -53.73 -5.78
C SER A 633 3.37 -52.34 -6.27
N ALA A 634 2.71 -51.82 -7.30
CA ALA A 634 2.96 -50.49 -7.84
C ALA A 634 2.63 -49.38 -6.81
N TRP A 635 1.55 -49.55 -6.03
CA TRP A 635 1.19 -48.63 -4.94
C TRP A 635 2.25 -48.58 -3.84
N ASN A 636 2.74 -49.75 -3.41
CA ASN A 636 3.79 -49.85 -2.41
C ASN A 636 5.11 -49.24 -2.90
N VAL A 637 5.49 -49.48 -4.16
CA VAL A 637 6.67 -48.86 -4.78
C VAL A 637 6.53 -47.33 -4.79
N MET A 638 5.37 -46.80 -5.18
CA MET A 638 5.11 -45.36 -5.14
C MET A 638 5.23 -44.77 -3.73
N GLY A 639 4.73 -45.47 -2.70
CA GLY A 639 4.85 -45.05 -1.30
C GLY A 639 6.29 -45.09 -0.79
N ILE A 640 7.08 -46.09 -1.19
CA ILE A 640 8.52 -46.17 -0.86
C ILE A 640 9.27 -45.02 -1.53
N VAL A 641 9.07 -44.80 -2.82
CA VAL A 641 9.68 -43.69 -3.56
C VAL A 641 9.29 -42.34 -2.95
N ALA A 642 8.00 -42.14 -2.63
CA ALA A 642 7.54 -40.94 -1.95
C ALA A 642 8.24 -40.76 -0.59
N SER A 643 8.42 -41.82 0.19
CA SER A 643 9.11 -41.75 1.49
C SER A 643 10.59 -41.42 1.35
N VAL A 644 11.27 -42.04 0.39
CA VAL A 644 12.69 -41.78 0.07
C VAL A 644 12.89 -40.34 -0.41
N THR A 645 11.97 -39.80 -1.21
CA THR A 645 12.02 -38.39 -1.66
C THR A 645 11.65 -37.39 -0.55
N ARG A 646 10.77 -37.77 0.38
CA ARG A 646 10.38 -36.92 1.52
C ARG A 646 11.51 -36.73 2.52
N ILE A 647 12.34 -37.74 2.80
CA ILE A 647 13.42 -37.64 3.80
C ILE A 647 14.38 -36.47 3.50
N PRO A 648 14.96 -36.32 2.29
CA PRO A 648 15.76 -35.15 1.93
C PRO A 648 15.00 -33.83 2.07
N LEU A 649 13.72 -33.78 1.69
CA LEU A 649 12.88 -32.58 1.84
C LEU A 649 12.63 -32.23 3.32
N MET A 650 12.46 -33.22 4.19
CA MET A 650 12.35 -33.03 5.63
C MET A 650 13.66 -32.49 6.22
N VAL A 651 14.80 -33.08 5.85
CA VAL A 651 16.13 -32.60 6.26
C VAL A 651 16.38 -31.18 5.76
N LEU A 652 16.04 -30.88 4.51
CA LEU A 652 16.14 -29.54 3.95
C LEU A 652 15.24 -28.55 4.69
N THR A 653 14.02 -28.96 5.06
CA THR A 653 13.09 -28.12 5.83
C THR A 653 13.66 -27.83 7.22
N VAL A 654 14.23 -28.82 7.91
CA VAL A 654 14.92 -28.60 9.19
C VAL A 654 16.12 -27.67 9.00
N TRP A 655 16.97 -27.92 7.99
CA TRP A 655 18.11 -27.06 7.71
C TRP A 655 17.70 -25.61 7.45
N MET A 656 16.69 -25.40 6.61
CA MET A 656 16.16 -24.08 6.30
C MET A 656 15.56 -23.40 7.53
N LEU A 657 14.78 -24.09 8.36
CA LEU A 657 14.09 -23.48 9.49
C LEU A 657 14.98 -23.32 10.73
N ALA A 658 15.97 -24.19 10.95
CA ALA A 658 16.72 -24.23 12.21
C ALA A 658 18.20 -23.85 12.10
N PHE A 659 18.79 -23.86 10.89
CA PHE A 659 20.24 -23.68 10.72
C PHE A 659 20.62 -22.58 9.74
N ALA A 660 19.81 -22.34 8.72
CA ALA A 660 20.14 -21.37 7.68
C ALA A 660 19.94 -19.92 8.16
N LEU A 661 20.96 -19.08 7.93
CA LEU A 661 21.05 -17.71 8.43
C LEU A 661 20.51 -16.71 7.40
N TYR A 662 19.20 -16.70 7.19
CA TYR A 662 18.55 -15.75 6.28
C TYR A 662 17.41 -14.97 6.95
N SER A 663 17.19 -15.16 8.25
CA SER A 663 16.27 -14.32 9.03
C SER A 663 17.01 -13.17 9.71
N ASP A 664 16.23 -12.16 10.09
CA ASP A 664 16.72 -10.86 10.56
C ASP A 664 17.73 -11.00 11.70
N GLY A 665 18.82 -10.23 11.63
CA GLY A 665 19.92 -10.33 12.60
C GLY A 665 20.86 -11.52 12.37
N ASN A 666 20.84 -12.11 11.18
CA ASN A 666 21.70 -13.24 10.77
C ASN A 666 21.52 -14.46 11.70
N ARG A 667 20.26 -14.77 12.02
CA ARG A 667 19.86 -15.91 12.87
C ARG A 667 19.02 -16.90 12.06
N PRO A 668 18.89 -18.16 12.49
CA PRO A 668 17.90 -19.07 11.94
C PRO A 668 16.47 -18.64 12.31
N ILE A 669 15.49 -19.04 11.50
CA ILE A 669 14.06 -18.82 11.75
C ILE A 669 13.68 -19.33 13.14
N ILE A 670 13.99 -20.58 13.44
CA ILE A 670 13.79 -21.21 14.74
C ILE A 670 15.15 -21.28 15.42
N SER A 671 15.47 -20.26 16.21
CA SER A 671 16.65 -20.22 17.05
C SER A 671 16.48 -21.04 18.34
N ASP A 672 17.59 -21.31 19.02
CA ASP A 672 17.60 -21.81 20.40
C ASP A 672 16.89 -23.16 20.61
N LEU A 673 17.08 -24.10 19.65
CA LEU A 673 16.57 -25.47 19.77
C LEU A 673 17.13 -26.21 21.00
N ASN A 674 18.29 -25.81 21.51
CA ASN A 674 18.87 -26.41 22.70
C ASN A 674 18.12 -25.91 23.96
N PRO A 675 17.41 -26.79 24.68
CA PRO A 675 16.66 -26.40 25.87
C PRO A 675 17.56 -25.82 26.96
N LEU A 676 18.83 -26.23 27.01
CA LEU A 676 19.78 -25.72 28.02
C LEU A 676 20.17 -24.26 27.78
N THR A 677 20.16 -23.77 26.54
CA THR A 677 20.43 -22.35 26.24
C THR A 677 19.15 -21.51 26.25
N ALA A 678 18.01 -22.13 25.90
CA ALA A 678 16.71 -21.47 25.90
C ALA A 678 16.23 -21.03 27.29
N PHE A 679 16.68 -21.71 28.36
CA PHE A 679 16.21 -21.44 29.73
C PHE A 679 17.20 -20.67 30.61
N THR A 680 18.38 -20.29 30.11
CA THR A 680 19.51 -19.93 30.99
C THR A 680 19.60 -18.50 31.52
N LEU A 681 18.75 -17.55 31.11
CA LEU A 681 19.00 -16.12 31.41
C LEU A 681 17.76 -15.26 31.76
N SER A 682 16.56 -15.82 31.93
CA SER A 682 15.34 -15.03 32.19
C SER A 682 14.73 -15.27 33.57
N SER A 683 14.07 -14.24 34.12
CA SER A 683 13.35 -14.28 35.39
C SER A 683 12.07 -15.11 35.35
N ASN A 684 11.69 -15.69 34.20
CA ASN A 684 10.40 -16.36 34.02
C ASN A 684 10.49 -17.63 33.15
N VAL A 685 11.11 -18.67 33.72
CA VAL A 685 11.35 -19.99 33.08
C VAL A 685 10.09 -20.61 32.44
N GLY A 686 8.91 -20.40 33.02
CA GLY A 686 7.65 -20.92 32.48
C GLY A 686 7.27 -20.30 31.12
N LYS A 687 7.56 -19.02 30.94
CA LYS A 687 7.34 -18.31 29.66
C LYS A 687 8.26 -18.85 28.57
N ASP A 688 9.54 -19.01 28.88
CA ASP A 688 10.54 -19.47 27.92
C ASP A 688 10.31 -20.94 27.53
N ALA A 689 9.89 -21.78 28.49
CA ALA A 689 9.47 -23.16 28.22
C ALA A 689 8.26 -23.23 27.27
N ALA A 690 7.27 -22.35 27.45
CA ALA A 690 6.11 -22.28 26.55
C ALA A 690 6.51 -21.84 25.14
N ILE A 691 7.36 -20.81 25.01
CA ILE A 691 7.85 -20.32 23.70
C ILE A 691 8.66 -21.41 22.99
N TRP A 692 9.57 -22.08 23.71
CA TRP A 692 10.35 -23.18 23.16
C TRP A 692 9.46 -24.33 22.69
N LEU A 693 8.45 -24.72 23.49
CA LEU A 693 7.51 -25.78 23.12
C LEU A 693 6.73 -25.43 21.85
N VAL A 694 6.24 -24.19 21.73
CA VAL A 694 5.57 -23.70 20.52
C VAL A 694 6.50 -23.78 19.32
N LYS A 695 7.74 -23.25 19.43
CA LYS A 695 8.77 -23.33 18.38
C LYS A 695 9.01 -24.77 17.93
N MET A 696 9.14 -25.71 18.87
CA MET A 696 9.33 -27.13 18.58
C MET A 696 8.12 -27.79 17.91
N LEU A 697 6.91 -27.53 18.41
CA LEU A 697 5.69 -28.07 17.81
C LEU A 697 5.50 -27.54 16.38
N THR A 698 5.73 -26.24 16.16
CA THR A 698 5.70 -25.65 14.81
C THR A 698 6.73 -26.30 13.90
N LEU A 699 7.97 -26.51 14.37
CA LEU A 699 9.00 -27.20 13.59
C LEU A 699 8.56 -28.64 13.22
N LEU A 700 8.11 -29.43 14.19
CA LEU A 700 7.73 -30.83 13.97
C LEU A 700 6.56 -30.96 12.99
N ILE A 701 5.51 -30.14 13.16
CA ILE A 701 4.34 -30.13 12.27
C ILE A 701 4.75 -29.72 10.86
N THR A 702 5.52 -28.65 10.71
CA THR A 702 5.97 -28.15 9.40
C THR A 702 6.86 -29.16 8.67
N VAL A 703 7.84 -29.73 9.37
CA VAL A 703 8.74 -30.77 8.82
C VAL A 703 7.97 -32.01 8.39
N TYR A 704 6.87 -32.35 9.08
CA TYR A 704 6.07 -33.50 8.70
C TYR A 704 5.16 -33.22 7.49
N PHE A 705 4.39 -32.12 7.54
CA PHE A 705 3.31 -31.86 6.58
C PHE A 705 3.77 -31.14 5.31
N VAL A 706 4.72 -30.19 5.37
CA VAL A 706 5.12 -29.42 4.18
C VAL A 706 5.79 -30.31 3.12
N PRO A 707 6.81 -31.14 3.45
CA PRO A 707 7.37 -32.09 2.50
C PRO A 707 6.34 -33.05 1.90
N ARG A 708 5.36 -33.49 2.71
CA ARG A 708 4.28 -34.36 2.24
C ARG A 708 3.35 -33.62 1.27
N LEU A 709 2.98 -32.38 1.57
CA LEU A 709 2.14 -31.56 0.70
C LEU A 709 2.83 -31.32 -0.65
N LEU A 710 4.13 -31.03 -0.66
CA LEU A 710 4.91 -30.87 -1.88
C LEU A 710 4.94 -32.17 -2.70
N ALA A 711 5.25 -33.30 -2.06
CA ALA A 711 5.24 -34.61 -2.72
C ALA A 711 3.85 -34.97 -3.26
N SER A 712 2.79 -34.74 -2.48
CA SER A 712 1.42 -35.01 -2.87
C SER A 712 0.97 -34.13 -4.03
N SER A 713 1.44 -32.88 -4.10
CA SER A 713 1.12 -31.98 -5.20
C SER A 713 1.75 -32.45 -6.51
N LEU A 714 2.98 -32.97 -6.47
CA LEU A 714 3.63 -33.59 -7.63
C LEU A 714 2.88 -34.85 -8.08
N TYR A 715 2.46 -35.69 -7.12
CA TYR A 715 1.70 -36.91 -7.42
C TYR A 715 0.31 -36.58 -7.98
N ALA A 716 -0.32 -35.47 -7.56
CA ALA A 716 -1.62 -35.05 -8.05
C ALA A 716 -1.62 -34.77 -9.57
N VAL A 717 -0.48 -34.32 -10.14
CA VAL A 717 -0.31 -34.13 -11.60
C VAL A 717 -0.53 -35.44 -12.38
N TYR A 718 -0.26 -36.59 -11.75
CA TYR A 718 -0.53 -37.90 -12.32
C TYR A 718 -1.92 -38.43 -11.94
N PHE A 719 -2.28 -38.40 -10.65
CA PHE A 719 -3.52 -39.02 -10.17
C PHE A 719 -4.79 -38.33 -10.65
N ILE A 720 -4.77 -37.01 -10.86
CA ILE A 720 -5.95 -36.28 -11.36
C ILE A 720 -6.27 -36.66 -12.82
N PRO A 721 -5.34 -36.55 -13.79
CA PRO A 721 -5.61 -37.01 -15.16
C PRO A 721 -5.88 -38.52 -15.25
N ARG A 722 -5.22 -39.33 -14.41
CA ARG A 722 -5.48 -40.78 -14.35
C ARG A 722 -6.93 -41.05 -13.97
N ASP A 723 -7.43 -40.41 -12.92
CA ASP A 723 -8.82 -40.57 -12.49
C ASP A 723 -9.80 -40.20 -13.61
N TRP A 724 -9.53 -39.09 -14.31
CA TRP A 724 -10.34 -38.64 -15.45
C TRP A 724 -10.38 -39.64 -16.60
N LEU A 725 -9.25 -40.28 -16.91
CA LEU A 725 -9.11 -41.19 -18.05
C LEU A 725 -9.56 -42.61 -17.73
N VAL A 726 -9.17 -43.14 -16.56
CA VAL A 726 -9.39 -44.53 -16.16
C VAL A 726 -10.79 -44.70 -15.58
N ASN A 727 -11.18 -43.84 -14.65
CA ASN A 727 -12.48 -43.94 -13.95
C ASN A 727 -13.59 -43.15 -14.67
N ARG A 728 -13.27 -42.44 -15.77
CA ARG A 728 -14.20 -41.55 -16.52
C ARG A 728 -14.92 -40.54 -15.62
N SER A 729 -14.27 -40.14 -14.52
CA SER A 729 -14.87 -39.34 -13.45
C SER A 729 -15.31 -37.95 -13.89
N ILE A 730 -14.78 -37.42 -15.01
CA ILE A 730 -15.24 -36.14 -15.57
C ILE A 730 -16.76 -36.16 -15.84
N SER A 731 -17.29 -37.24 -16.41
CA SER A 731 -18.72 -37.31 -16.73
C SER A 731 -19.62 -37.33 -15.50
N THR A 732 -19.14 -37.91 -14.39
CA THR A 732 -19.86 -38.01 -13.12
C THR A 732 -19.66 -36.77 -12.24
N SER A 733 -18.50 -36.10 -12.33
CA SER A 733 -18.16 -34.94 -11.49
C SER A 733 -18.67 -33.60 -12.03
N LEU A 734 -18.83 -33.44 -13.34
CA LEU A 734 -19.31 -32.17 -13.94
C LEU A 734 -20.70 -31.71 -13.42
N PRO A 735 -21.70 -32.60 -13.22
CA PRO A 735 -22.96 -32.22 -12.58
C PRO A 735 -22.77 -31.69 -11.15
N ALA A 736 -21.94 -32.36 -10.33
CA ALA A 736 -21.66 -31.94 -8.96
C ALA A 736 -20.98 -30.56 -8.89
N VAL A 737 -20.16 -30.21 -9.89
CA VAL A 737 -19.59 -28.85 -10.02
C VAL A 737 -20.68 -27.82 -10.32
N LEU A 738 -21.64 -28.13 -11.19
CA LEU A 738 -22.75 -27.23 -11.53
C LEU A 738 -23.68 -26.95 -10.33
N GLU A 739 -23.81 -27.89 -9.39
CA GLU A 739 -24.59 -27.72 -8.15
C GLU A 739 -23.88 -26.83 -7.13
N ARG A 740 -22.57 -26.66 -7.27
CA ARG A 740 -21.75 -25.78 -6.43
C ARG A 740 -21.70 -24.32 -6.94
N SER A 741 -22.66 -23.90 -7.76
CA SER A 741 -22.75 -22.54 -8.30
C SER A 741 -22.80 -21.45 -7.22
N TYR A 742 -23.26 -21.77 -6.01
CA TYR A 742 -23.22 -20.86 -4.86
C TYR A 742 -21.81 -20.44 -4.46
N PHE A 743 -20.79 -21.31 -4.57
CA PHE A 743 -19.41 -20.91 -4.33
C PHE A 743 -18.92 -19.90 -5.38
N GLY A 744 -19.28 -20.13 -6.65
CA GLY A 744 -18.96 -19.22 -7.74
C GLY A 744 -19.59 -17.84 -7.53
N LEU A 745 -20.90 -17.80 -7.23
CA LEU A 745 -21.63 -16.57 -6.96
C LEU A 745 -21.10 -15.83 -5.72
N ALA A 746 -20.88 -16.54 -4.61
CA ALA A 746 -20.36 -15.96 -3.37
C ALA A 746 -18.96 -15.37 -3.60
N ALA A 747 -18.07 -16.13 -4.24
CA ALA A 747 -16.70 -15.71 -4.44
C ALA A 747 -16.58 -14.55 -5.43
N SER A 748 -17.25 -14.63 -6.59
CA SER A 748 -17.22 -13.54 -7.55
C SER A 748 -17.91 -12.30 -7.00
N GLY A 749 -19.06 -12.44 -6.33
CA GLY A 749 -19.82 -11.29 -5.79
C GLY A 749 -19.06 -10.57 -4.67
N ALA A 750 -18.42 -11.32 -3.79
CA ALA A 750 -17.58 -10.77 -2.74
C ALA A 750 -16.30 -10.14 -3.31
N ALA A 751 -15.64 -10.78 -4.29
CA ALA A 751 -14.48 -10.21 -4.97
C ALA A 751 -14.83 -8.93 -5.74
N THR A 752 -15.96 -8.91 -6.44
CA THR A 752 -16.57 -7.73 -7.05
C THR A 752 -16.70 -6.62 -6.02
N PHE A 753 -17.43 -6.82 -4.92
CA PHE A 753 -17.63 -5.78 -3.92
C PHE A 753 -16.32 -5.20 -3.37
N PHE A 754 -15.34 -6.04 -3.00
CA PHE A 754 -14.10 -5.53 -2.38
C PHE A 754 -13.07 -4.98 -3.36
N PHE A 755 -12.99 -5.47 -4.61
CA PHE A 755 -12.18 -4.80 -5.63
C PHE A 755 -12.77 -3.43 -6.02
N CYS A 756 -14.11 -3.30 -5.98
CA CYS A 756 -14.77 -2.00 -6.12
C CYS A 756 -14.38 -1.06 -4.97
N VAL A 757 -14.44 -1.54 -3.74
CA VAL A 757 -14.00 -0.77 -2.56
C VAL A 757 -12.53 -0.37 -2.71
N ALA A 758 -11.65 -1.27 -3.14
CA ALA A 758 -10.24 -0.94 -3.39
C ALA A 758 -10.06 0.20 -4.41
N SER A 759 -10.91 0.25 -5.45
CA SER A 759 -10.75 1.20 -6.56
C SER A 759 -11.39 2.56 -6.28
N PHE A 760 -12.38 2.65 -5.39
CA PHE A 760 -13.18 3.87 -5.18
C PHE A 760 -13.22 4.37 -3.73
N ALA A 761 -12.76 3.58 -2.75
CA ALA A 761 -12.80 4.01 -1.36
C ALA A 761 -11.65 4.99 -1.08
N PRO A 762 -11.95 6.23 -0.65
CA PRO A 762 -10.94 7.29 -0.48
C PRO A 762 -9.97 7.03 0.68
N VAL A 763 -10.26 6.06 1.55
CA VAL A 763 -9.42 5.70 2.71
C VAL A 763 -8.19 4.87 2.33
N LEU A 764 -8.13 4.34 1.11
CA LEU A 764 -7.11 3.39 0.67
C LEU A 764 -6.07 4.09 -0.21
N ASP A 765 -4.88 4.33 0.35
CA ASP A 765 -3.75 4.81 -0.43
C ASP A 765 -3.18 3.68 -1.30
N GLU A 766 -3.39 3.79 -2.61
CA GLU A 766 -2.90 2.84 -3.59
C GLU A 766 -1.41 3.01 -3.91
N ASN A 767 -0.81 4.13 -3.49
CA ASN A 767 0.55 4.49 -3.84
C ASN A 767 1.59 3.57 -3.17
N PHE A 768 2.70 3.38 -3.88
CA PHE A 768 3.84 2.64 -3.36
C PHE A 768 4.69 3.53 -2.45
N SER A 769 4.76 3.15 -1.17
CA SER A 769 5.55 3.81 -0.13
C SER A 769 6.73 2.93 0.30
N PRO A 770 7.87 3.49 0.75
CA PRO A 770 8.96 2.71 1.29
C PRO A 770 8.54 1.90 2.52
N LEU A 771 9.12 0.71 2.67
CA LEU A 771 8.97 -0.07 3.90
C LEU A 771 9.52 0.68 5.11
N GLN A 772 8.73 0.69 6.18
CA GLN A 772 9.19 1.09 7.51
C GLN A 772 10.44 0.27 7.87
N PRO A 773 11.45 0.85 8.55
CA PRO A 773 12.71 0.16 8.83
C PRO A 773 12.53 -1.23 9.49
N VAL A 774 11.59 -1.35 10.42
CA VAL A 774 11.25 -2.61 11.11
C VAL A 774 10.62 -3.67 10.19
N LEU A 775 10.07 -3.27 9.05
CA LEU A 775 9.41 -4.14 8.06
C LEU A 775 10.33 -4.52 6.89
N ARG A 776 11.55 -3.97 6.82
CA ARG A 776 12.50 -4.23 5.72
C ARG A 776 13.02 -5.68 5.71
N SER A 777 12.82 -6.38 6.81
CA SER A 777 13.43 -7.65 7.13
C SER A 777 12.33 -8.73 7.01
N ASN A 778 12.29 -9.36 5.82
CA ASN A 778 11.04 -9.58 5.09
C ASN A 778 10.39 -10.96 5.28
N MET A 779 11.14 -11.96 5.76
CA MET A 779 10.69 -13.36 5.66
C MET A 779 9.53 -13.66 6.61
N TRP A 780 9.72 -13.37 7.91
CA TRP A 780 8.69 -13.60 8.92
C TRP A 780 7.46 -12.72 8.74
N LEU A 781 7.68 -11.45 8.38
CA LEU A 781 6.61 -10.52 8.08
C LEU A 781 5.75 -11.03 6.92
N THR A 782 6.37 -11.40 5.80
CA THR A 782 5.66 -11.89 4.61
C THR A 782 4.82 -13.13 4.93
N VAL A 783 5.42 -14.15 5.56
CA VAL A 783 4.72 -15.41 5.82
C VAL A 783 3.59 -15.21 6.83
N HIS A 784 3.82 -14.45 7.89
CA HIS A 784 2.79 -14.11 8.88
C HIS A 784 1.62 -13.36 8.25
N VAL A 785 1.91 -12.23 7.59
CA VAL A 785 0.87 -11.31 7.10
C VAL A 785 0.09 -11.94 5.95
N LEU A 786 0.74 -12.64 5.01
CA LEU A 786 -0.01 -13.34 3.95
C LEU A 786 -0.93 -14.43 4.53
N THR A 787 -0.48 -15.14 5.57
CA THR A 787 -1.29 -16.19 6.21
C THR A 787 -2.49 -15.61 6.95
N ILE A 788 -2.29 -14.54 7.74
CA ILE A 788 -3.39 -13.90 8.49
C ILE A 788 -4.40 -13.25 7.55
N VAL A 789 -3.94 -12.58 6.49
CA VAL A 789 -4.86 -11.94 5.52
C VAL A 789 -5.57 -12.99 4.67
N ALA A 790 -4.94 -14.12 4.35
CA ALA A 790 -5.62 -15.24 3.71
C ALA A 790 -6.74 -15.83 4.57
N SER A 791 -6.61 -15.79 5.90
CA SER A 791 -7.71 -16.16 6.81
C SER A 791 -8.88 -15.19 6.69
N TYR A 792 -8.62 -13.89 6.48
CA TYR A 792 -9.67 -12.90 6.22
C TYR A 792 -10.41 -13.22 4.92
N GLY A 793 -9.71 -13.67 3.88
CA GLY A 793 -10.31 -14.18 2.65
C GLY A 793 -11.21 -15.39 2.89
N ALA A 794 -10.76 -16.40 3.65
CA ALA A 794 -11.60 -17.54 4.00
C ALA A 794 -12.83 -17.15 4.84
N GLY A 795 -12.66 -16.24 5.80
CA GLY A 795 -13.75 -15.65 6.59
C GLY A 795 -14.75 -14.90 5.72
N MET A 796 -14.27 -14.11 4.76
CA MET A 796 -15.09 -13.38 3.81
C MET A 796 -15.87 -14.29 2.87
N LEU A 797 -15.28 -15.39 2.39
CA LEU A 797 -16.01 -16.41 1.62
C LEU A 797 -17.15 -17.02 2.45
N SER A 798 -16.90 -17.34 3.72
CA SER A 798 -17.94 -17.84 4.63
C SER A 798 -19.06 -16.82 4.86
N TRP A 799 -18.72 -15.54 4.97
CA TRP A 799 -19.66 -14.44 5.09
C TRP A 799 -20.52 -14.29 3.84
N ALA A 800 -19.91 -14.31 2.65
CA ALA A 800 -20.62 -14.19 1.39
C ALA A 800 -21.63 -15.35 1.18
N LEU A 801 -21.23 -16.58 1.50
CA LEU A 801 -22.13 -17.74 1.54
C LEU A 801 -23.25 -17.56 2.58
N GLY A 802 -22.93 -17.00 3.75
CA GLY A 802 -23.88 -16.66 4.80
C GLY A 802 -24.92 -15.62 4.36
N VAL A 803 -24.50 -14.57 3.64
CA VAL A 803 -25.39 -13.55 3.07
C VAL A 803 -26.38 -14.17 2.08
N ILE A 804 -25.93 -15.10 1.23
CA ILE A 804 -26.81 -15.87 0.33
C ILE A 804 -27.75 -16.76 1.14
N ALA A 805 -27.29 -17.39 2.22
CA ALA A 805 -28.16 -18.20 3.08
C ALA A 805 -29.25 -17.35 3.75
N LEU A 806 -28.90 -16.17 4.27
CA LEU A 806 -29.85 -15.21 4.83
C LEU A 806 -30.91 -14.76 3.81
N PHE A 807 -30.53 -14.64 2.53
CA PHE A 807 -31.50 -14.35 1.46
C PHE A 807 -32.58 -15.43 1.38
N PHE A 808 -32.18 -16.71 1.40
CA PHE A 808 -33.13 -17.83 1.42
C PHE A 808 -33.93 -17.90 2.73
N TYR A 809 -33.34 -17.61 3.88
CA TYR A 809 -34.09 -17.53 5.15
C TYR A 809 -35.17 -16.46 5.14
N MET A 810 -34.96 -15.36 4.42
CA MET A 810 -35.89 -14.25 4.36
C MET A 810 -36.97 -14.43 3.28
N PHE A 811 -36.57 -14.80 2.06
CA PHE A 811 -37.46 -14.83 0.89
C PHE A 811 -37.83 -16.23 0.40
N GLY A 812 -37.15 -17.26 0.89
CA GLY A 812 -37.40 -18.64 0.46
C GLY A 812 -38.72 -19.21 1.01
N LYS A 813 -39.24 -20.21 0.30
CA LYS A 813 -40.45 -20.93 0.72
C LYS A 813 -40.11 -21.92 1.82
N TYR A 814 -40.70 -21.71 3.00
CA TYR A 814 -40.61 -22.64 4.11
C TYR A 814 -41.44 -23.89 3.82
N ARG A 815 -40.92 -25.05 4.24
CA ARG A 815 -41.47 -26.37 3.95
C ARG A 815 -42.13 -26.96 5.20
N PRO A 816 -43.16 -27.79 5.06
CA PRO A 816 -43.80 -28.43 6.22
C PRO A 816 -42.81 -29.33 7.01
N PRO A 817 -43.10 -29.57 8.30
CA PRO A 817 -42.34 -30.50 9.12
C PRO A 817 -42.53 -31.94 8.62
N VAL A 818 -41.54 -32.81 8.88
CA VAL A 818 -41.61 -34.25 8.57
C VAL A 818 -41.95 -34.99 9.85
N ASP A 819 -42.93 -35.89 9.79
CA ASP A 819 -43.23 -36.78 10.91
C ASP A 819 -42.09 -37.83 11.03
N PRO A 820 -41.53 -38.06 12.23
CA PRO A 820 -40.45 -39.04 12.43
C PRO A 820 -40.92 -40.52 12.35
N VAL A 821 -42.02 -40.81 11.65
CA VAL A 821 -42.64 -42.13 11.63
C VAL A 821 -41.88 -43.04 10.63
N ASN A 822 -41.24 -44.08 11.20
CA ASN A 822 -40.52 -45.21 10.57
C ASN A 822 -38.98 -45.15 10.46
N THR A 823 -38.27 -44.59 11.43
CA THR A 823 -36.86 -44.99 11.67
C THR A 823 -36.80 -46.15 12.68
N PRO A 824 -36.22 -47.32 12.36
CA PRO A 824 -35.98 -48.40 13.31
C PRO A 824 -35.19 -47.89 14.53
N ASP A 825 -35.46 -48.42 15.72
CA ASP A 825 -34.96 -47.90 17.02
C ASP A 825 -33.42 -47.79 17.16
N GLY A 826 -32.64 -48.33 16.20
CA GLY A 826 -31.18 -48.20 16.13
C GLY A 826 -30.64 -47.06 15.25
N PHE A 827 -31.50 -46.33 14.53
CA PHE A 827 -31.12 -45.26 13.57
C PHE A 827 -31.55 -43.85 14.00
N ARG A 828 -31.82 -43.63 15.31
CA ARG A 828 -32.06 -42.29 15.83
C ARG A 828 -30.74 -41.48 15.86
N PRO A 829 -30.63 -40.32 15.18
CA PRO A 829 -29.47 -39.44 15.33
C PRO A 829 -29.37 -38.97 16.79
N ALA A 830 -28.15 -38.98 17.35
CA ALA A 830 -27.89 -38.58 18.73
C ALA A 830 -28.22 -37.11 19.06
N HIS A 831 -28.51 -36.27 18.05
CA HIS A 831 -28.86 -34.86 18.24
C HIS A 831 -30.36 -34.59 18.05
N GLN A 832 -31.09 -34.52 19.15
CA GLN A 832 -32.45 -33.96 19.26
C GLN A 832 -32.51 -32.44 18.95
N ALA A 833 -31.46 -31.79 18.46
CA ALA A 833 -31.43 -30.34 18.22
C ALA A 833 -32.23 -29.86 16.99
N GLN A 834 -32.79 -30.80 16.20
CA GLN A 834 -33.85 -30.51 15.23
C GLN A 834 -35.26 -30.70 15.84
N ALA A 835 -35.39 -30.63 17.17
CA ALA A 835 -36.67 -30.66 17.87
C ALA A 835 -37.64 -29.61 17.29
N GLU A 836 -38.73 -30.11 16.72
CA GLU A 836 -40.02 -29.44 16.50
C GLU A 836 -39.99 -28.01 15.90
N LEU A 837 -39.23 -27.78 14.82
CA LEU A 837 -39.46 -26.57 14.02
C LEU A 837 -40.88 -26.65 13.39
N GLY A 838 -41.69 -25.61 13.58
CA GLY A 838 -43.05 -25.55 13.00
C GLY A 838 -43.05 -25.68 11.48
N TYR A 839 -42.09 -25.04 10.81
CA TYR A 839 -41.77 -25.26 9.40
C TYR A 839 -40.25 -25.36 9.22
N ARG A 840 -39.81 -26.16 8.25
CA ARG A 840 -38.40 -26.30 7.87
C ARG A 840 -37.99 -25.16 6.92
N PRO A 841 -36.77 -24.60 7.07
CA PRO A 841 -36.22 -23.66 6.11
C PRO A 841 -36.08 -24.26 4.68
N PRO A 842 -35.88 -23.41 3.66
CA PRO A 842 -35.51 -23.85 2.33
C PRO A 842 -34.28 -24.77 2.33
N GLU A 843 -34.23 -25.71 1.39
CA GLU A 843 -33.17 -26.71 1.30
C GLU A 843 -31.79 -26.12 1.11
N GLN A 844 -31.73 -25.03 0.36
CA GLN A 844 -30.53 -24.27 0.07
C GLN A 844 -29.84 -23.82 1.35
N CYS A 845 -30.59 -23.52 2.42
CA CYS A 845 -30.03 -23.13 3.70
C CYS A 845 -29.20 -24.24 4.35
N ALA A 846 -29.55 -25.52 4.17
CA ALA A 846 -28.78 -26.64 4.70
C ALA A 846 -27.47 -26.84 3.94
N ILE A 847 -27.52 -26.76 2.61
CA ILE A 847 -26.34 -26.87 1.74
C ILE A 847 -25.36 -25.72 2.04
N LEU A 848 -25.86 -24.49 2.04
CA LEU A 848 -25.05 -23.30 2.32
C LEU A 848 -24.45 -23.32 3.73
N ALA A 849 -25.18 -23.81 4.74
CA ALA A 849 -24.62 -23.99 6.08
C ALA A 849 -23.43 -24.97 6.08
N GLY A 850 -23.51 -26.08 5.33
CA GLY A 850 -22.37 -26.99 5.13
C GLY A 850 -21.17 -26.29 4.47
N TYR A 851 -21.41 -25.47 3.46
CA TYR A 851 -20.35 -24.70 2.79
C TYR A 851 -19.72 -23.64 3.71
N CYS A 852 -20.53 -22.91 4.47
CA CYS A 852 -20.08 -21.98 5.51
C CYS A 852 -19.19 -22.69 6.53
N TYR A 853 -19.59 -23.87 6.99
CA TYR A 853 -18.80 -24.66 7.95
C TYR A 853 -17.41 -24.99 7.39
N ARG A 854 -17.31 -25.45 6.14
CA ARG A 854 -16.03 -25.75 5.49
C ARG A 854 -15.16 -24.51 5.32
N ALA A 855 -15.75 -23.38 4.90
CA ALA A 855 -15.01 -22.13 4.77
C ALA A 855 -14.50 -21.60 6.13
N ILE A 856 -15.30 -21.74 7.20
CA ILE A 856 -14.87 -21.40 8.56
C ILE A 856 -13.70 -22.28 9.02
N GLN A 857 -13.69 -23.58 8.72
CA GLN A 857 -12.57 -24.46 9.07
C GLN A 857 -11.25 -23.97 8.46
N VAL A 858 -11.27 -23.53 7.20
CA VAL A 858 -10.10 -22.92 6.54
C VAL A 858 -9.72 -21.59 7.20
N SER A 859 -10.70 -20.74 7.53
CA SER A 859 -10.46 -19.49 8.24
C SER A 859 -9.76 -19.72 9.58
N VAL A 860 -10.27 -20.64 10.41
CA VAL A 860 -9.66 -20.96 11.71
C VAL A 860 -8.24 -21.49 11.56
N LEU A 861 -8.00 -22.39 10.60
CA LEU A 861 -6.68 -22.95 10.35
C LEU A 861 -5.66 -21.84 10.02
N LEU A 862 -6.00 -20.95 9.09
CA LEU A 862 -5.14 -19.85 8.67
C LEU A 862 -5.01 -18.79 9.75
N LEU A 863 -6.09 -18.47 10.46
CA LEU A 863 -6.10 -17.45 11.52
C LEU A 863 -5.27 -17.90 12.73
N ALA A 864 -5.39 -19.17 13.16
CA ALA A 864 -4.57 -19.74 14.22
C ALA A 864 -3.09 -19.77 13.82
N THR A 865 -2.79 -20.27 12.62
CA THR A 865 -1.42 -20.33 12.09
C THR A 865 -0.82 -18.93 11.99
N GLY A 866 -1.57 -17.99 11.41
CA GLY A 866 -1.18 -16.59 11.31
C GLY A 866 -0.87 -15.97 12.67
N THR A 867 -1.74 -16.14 13.67
CA THR A 867 -1.51 -15.59 15.02
C THR A 867 -0.24 -16.16 15.67
N ILE A 868 0.04 -17.46 15.52
CA ILE A 868 1.28 -18.07 16.04
C ILE A 868 2.52 -17.51 15.32
N LEU A 869 2.47 -17.42 13.98
CA LEU A 869 3.55 -16.84 13.17
C LEU A 869 3.79 -15.37 13.51
N GLY A 870 2.75 -14.63 13.90
CA GLY A 870 2.84 -13.24 14.34
C GLY A 870 3.62 -13.11 15.64
N GLY A 871 3.40 -14.01 16.59
CA GLY A 871 4.19 -14.06 17.81
C GLY A 871 5.68 -14.38 17.56
N LEU A 872 5.98 -15.27 16.60
CA LEU A 872 7.36 -15.54 16.17
C LEU A 872 8.01 -14.31 15.54
N TRP A 873 7.29 -13.60 14.66
CA TRP A 873 7.76 -12.36 14.07
C TRP A 873 8.01 -11.25 15.12
N ALA A 874 7.13 -11.12 16.11
CA ALA A 874 7.26 -10.15 17.20
C ALA A 874 8.47 -10.46 18.10
N ASP A 875 8.78 -11.74 18.33
CA ASP A 875 9.98 -12.18 19.07
C ASP A 875 11.25 -11.70 18.37
N VAL A 876 11.30 -11.84 17.04
CA VAL A 876 12.45 -11.43 16.22
C VAL A 876 12.55 -9.90 16.12
N SER A 877 11.43 -9.20 15.94
CA SER A 877 11.43 -7.76 15.64
C SER A 877 11.50 -6.88 16.88
N TRP A 878 10.85 -7.30 17.98
CA TRP A 878 10.70 -6.50 19.20
C TRP A 878 11.31 -7.17 20.44
N GLY A 879 11.94 -8.34 20.28
CA GLY A 879 12.51 -9.10 21.40
C GLY A 879 11.45 -9.70 22.34
N ARG A 880 10.18 -9.78 21.91
CA ARG A 880 9.10 -10.39 22.69
C ARG A 880 8.07 -11.15 21.84
N PHE A 881 7.80 -12.39 22.20
CA PHE A 881 6.79 -13.22 21.53
C PHE A 881 5.35 -12.67 21.59
N TRP A 882 4.93 -12.06 22.70
CA TRP A 882 3.58 -11.51 22.89
C TRP A 882 3.59 -10.37 23.91
N GLY A 883 2.75 -9.36 23.74
CA GLY A 883 2.74 -8.15 24.56
C GLY A 883 1.36 -7.54 24.76
N TRP A 884 0.28 -8.22 24.39
CA TRP A 884 -1.11 -7.77 24.60
C TRP A 884 -1.42 -6.44 23.92
N ASP A 885 -0.74 -6.17 22.81
CA ASP A 885 -1.05 -5.03 21.95
C ASP A 885 -2.49 -5.17 21.39
N PRO A 886 -3.24 -4.08 21.15
CA PRO A 886 -4.60 -4.17 20.64
C PRO A 886 -4.73 -5.08 19.40
N LYS A 887 -3.78 -5.07 18.46
CA LYS A 887 -3.86 -5.98 17.29
C LYS A 887 -3.67 -7.44 17.68
N GLU A 888 -2.74 -7.74 18.59
CA GLU A 888 -2.53 -9.08 19.14
C GLU A 888 -3.79 -9.58 19.86
N VAL A 889 -4.42 -8.73 20.68
CA VAL A 889 -5.65 -9.05 21.43
C VAL A 889 -6.81 -9.31 20.48
N TRP A 890 -7.03 -8.46 19.47
CA TRP A 890 -8.16 -8.62 18.54
C TRP A 890 -7.98 -9.78 17.56
N ALA A 891 -6.74 -10.13 17.20
CA ALA A 891 -6.44 -11.38 16.50
C ALA A 891 -6.84 -12.60 17.35
N LEU A 892 -6.53 -12.60 18.66
CA LEU A 892 -6.95 -13.65 19.58
C LEU A 892 -8.48 -13.70 19.76
N ILE A 893 -9.15 -12.57 19.95
CA ILE A 893 -10.62 -12.50 20.05
C ILE A 893 -11.27 -13.09 18.80
N SER A 894 -10.80 -12.68 17.61
CA SER A 894 -11.32 -13.21 16.34
C SER A 894 -11.15 -14.73 16.26
N LEU A 895 -9.98 -15.26 16.65
CA LEU A 895 -9.73 -16.70 16.69
C LEU A 895 -10.68 -17.42 17.65
N LEU A 896 -10.85 -16.90 18.87
CA LEU A 896 -11.74 -17.50 19.87
C LEU A 896 -13.21 -17.49 19.43
N VAL A 897 -13.67 -16.42 18.76
CA VAL A 897 -15.04 -16.35 18.23
C VAL A 897 -15.26 -17.41 17.15
N TYR A 898 -14.35 -17.53 16.17
CA TYR A 898 -14.47 -18.55 15.14
C TYR A 898 -14.34 -19.98 15.69
N LEU A 899 -13.49 -20.20 16.70
CA LEU A 899 -13.42 -21.47 17.41
C LEU A 899 -14.73 -21.77 18.15
N ALA A 900 -15.33 -20.81 18.83
CA ALA A 900 -16.60 -20.97 19.51
C ALA A 900 -17.73 -21.35 18.52
N ILE A 901 -17.71 -20.79 17.31
CA ILE A 901 -18.65 -21.16 16.24
C ILE A 901 -18.46 -22.62 15.80
N LEU A 902 -17.22 -23.06 15.55
CA LEU A 902 -16.95 -24.46 15.17
C LEU A 902 -17.29 -25.44 16.29
N HIS A 903 -16.92 -25.12 17.54
CA HIS A 903 -17.22 -25.96 18.70
C HIS A 903 -18.71 -26.02 18.98
N GLY A 904 -19.41 -24.89 18.90
CA GLY A 904 -20.87 -24.85 19.03
C GLY A 904 -21.57 -25.69 17.96
N ARG A 905 -21.04 -25.74 16.74
CA ARG A 905 -21.56 -26.65 15.70
C ARG A 905 -21.24 -28.12 15.99
N PHE A 906 -20.03 -28.43 16.44
CA PHE A 906 -19.60 -29.80 16.77
C PHE A 906 -20.34 -30.37 17.99
N ALA A 907 -20.55 -29.57 19.03
CA ALA A 907 -21.35 -29.91 20.21
C ALA A 907 -22.87 -29.84 19.96
N GLY A 908 -23.27 -29.46 18.74
CA GLY A 908 -24.65 -29.31 18.29
C GLY A 908 -25.48 -28.26 19.02
N TRP A 909 -24.83 -27.26 19.65
CA TRP A 909 -25.46 -26.05 20.16
C TRP A 909 -25.97 -25.15 19.03
N PHE A 910 -25.30 -25.17 17.88
CA PHE A 910 -25.65 -24.36 16.71
C PHE A 910 -26.28 -25.21 15.60
N ASN A 911 -27.53 -24.86 15.29
CA ASN A 911 -28.22 -25.32 14.09
C ASN A 911 -27.73 -24.57 12.83
N ASN A 912 -28.28 -24.89 11.66
CA ASN A 912 -27.86 -24.26 10.39
C ASN A 912 -28.02 -22.74 10.41
N PHE A 913 -29.09 -22.22 11.02
CA PHE A 913 -29.29 -20.78 11.14
C PHE A 913 -28.24 -20.14 12.06
N GLY A 914 -28.00 -20.72 13.24
CA GLY A 914 -26.97 -20.28 14.19
C GLY A 914 -25.57 -20.25 13.59
N LEU A 915 -25.25 -21.23 12.73
CA LEU A 915 -23.99 -21.22 11.98
C LEU A 915 -23.91 -20.05 10.98
N VAL A 916 -25.02 -19.75 10.28
CA VAL A 916 -25.10 -18.60 9.37
C VAL A 916 -24.98 -17.29 10.14
N VAL A 917 -25.63 -17.14 11.30
CA VAL A 917 -25.42 -16.00 12.22
C VAL A 917 -23.94 -15.87 12.58
N GLY A 918 -23.30 -17.00 12.91
CA GLY A 918 -21.87 -17.08 13.21
C GLY A 918 -20.98 -16.52 12.09
N THR A 919 -21.32 -16.74 10.81
CA THR A 919 -20.53 -16.17 9.69
C THR A 919 -20.56 -14.64 9.67
N ILE A 920 -21.70 -14.02 9.96
CA ILE A 920 -21.85 -12.54 9.99
C ILE A 920 -21.08 -11.96 11.18
N LEU A 921 -21.24 -12.55 12.37
CA LEU A 921 -20.55 -12.09 13.58
C LEU A 921 -19.04 -12.31 13.49
N GLY A 922 -18.61 -13.47 13.00
CA GLY A 922 -17.20 -13.80 12.82
C GLY A 922 -16.51 -12.83 11.86
N PHE A 923 -17.12 -12.54 10.71
CA PHE A 923 -16.55 -11.58 9.76
C PHE A 923 -16.54 -10.15 10.31
N THR A 924 -17.55 -9.78 11.12
CA THR A 924 -17.55 -8.49 11.83
C THR A 924 -16.34 -8.35 12.77
N MET A 925 -15.91 -9.43 13.43
CA MET A 925 -14.69 -9.41 14.27
C MET A 925 -13.41 -9.24 13.44
N ILE A 926 -13.36 -9.82 12.23
CA ILE A 926 -12.25 -9.59 11.28
C ILE A 926 -12.21 -8.12 10.85
N VAL A 927 -13.36 -7.54 10.47
CA VAL A 927 -13.46 -6.11 10.12
C VAL A 927 -13.02 -5.23 11.29
N PHE A 928 -13.38 -5.58 12.52
CA PHE A 928 -12.92 -4.84 13.70
C PHE A 928 -11.40 -4.98 13.92
N SER A 929 -10.85 -6.18 13.78
CA SER A 929 -9.40 -6.42 13.93
C SER A 929 -8.57 -5.66 12.89
N TRP A 930 -9.09 -5.57 11.66
CA TRP A 930 -8.42 -4.90 10.55
C TRP A 930 -8.63 -3.38 10.51
N TYR A 931 -9.88 -2.91 10.61
CA TYR A 931 -10.23 -1.48 10.55
C TYR A 931 -10.45 -0.86 11.95
N GLY A 932 -11.20 -1.54 12.82
CA GLY A 932 -11.58 -1.02 14.14
C GLY A 932 -10.39 -0.68 15.03
N VAL A 933 -9.36 -1.52 15.06
CA VAL A 933 -8.14 -1.26 15.86
C VAL A 933 -7.38 -0.04 15.36
N ASN A 934 -7.33 0.18 14.04
CA ASN A 934 -6.56 1.28 13.43
C ASN A 934 -7.33 2.62 13.42
N PHE A 935 -8.67 2.61 13.36
CA PHE A 935 -9.47 3.83 13.15
C PHE A 935 -10.52 4.10 14.23
N LEU A 936 -11.09 3.07 14.86
CA LEU A 936 -12.10 3.27 15.91
C LEU A 936 -11.47 3.43 17.29
N LEU A 937 -10.43 2.65 17.63
CA LEU A 937 -9.79 2.79 18.95
C LEU A 937 -9.10 4.15 19.16
N PRO A 938 -8.36 4.72 18.19
CA PRO A 938 -7.81 6.07 18.31
C PRO A 938 -8.87 7.15 18.56
N MET A 939 -10.08 6.98 18.01
CA MET A 939 -11.21 7.90 18.23
C MET A 939 -11.61 7.93 19.71
N PHE A 940 -11.57 6.79 20.41
CA PHE A 940 -11.88 6.72 21.84
C PHE A 940 -10.71 7.13 22.74
N SER A 941 -9.49 7.27 22.20
CA SER A 941 -8.28 7.69 22.93
C SER A 941 -7.80 9.11 22.56
N GLY A 942 -8.70 9.98 22.12
CA GLY A 942 -8.38 11.39 21.83
C GLY A 942 -7.50 11.59 20.59
N GLY A 943 -7.58 10.69 19.60
CA GLY A 943 -6.88 10.79 18.31
C GLY A 943 -5.46 10.22 18.30
N GLN A 944 -4.95 9.73 19.44
CA GLN A 944 -3.61 9.12 19.50
C GLN A 944 -3.62 7.68 19.00
N ALA A 945 -2.61 7.30 18.22
CA ALA A 945 -2.42 5.94 17.75
C ALA A 945 -2.25 4.97 18.93
N VAL A 946 -2.99 3.86 18.92
CA VAL A 946 -2.95 2.86 20.00
C VAL A 946 -2.15 1.64 19.52
N GLY A 947 -0.99 1.41 20.14
CA GLY A 947 -0.19 0.20 19.93
C GLY A 947 1.03 0.34 19.00
N LEU A 948 1.87 -0.69 18.98
CA LEU A 948 3.15 -0.75 18.25
C LEU A 948 3.00 -1.05 16.75
N HIS A 949 1.78 -1.38 16.31
CA HIS A 949 1.47 -1.72 14.91
C HIS A 949 0.85 -0.55 14.13
N SER A 950 1.14 0.69 14.52
CA SER A 950 0.43 1.87 14.03
C SER A 950 0.79 2.29 12.59
N TYR A 951 1.62 1.54 11.86
CA TYR A 951 2.14 1.93 10.54
C TYR A 951 1.14 1.91 9.35
N GLY A 952 -0.17 1.72 9.59
CA GLY A 952 -1.20 1.57 8.55
C GLY A 952 -2.31 2.63 8.65
N PHE A 953 -1.94 3.90 8.67
CA PHE A 953 -2.89 5.01 8.78
C PHE A 953 -3.54 5.36 7.43
N GLY A 954 -4.81 5.76 7.49
CA GLY A 954 -5.58 6.42 6.44
C GLY A 954 -6.59 7.35 7.12
N GLU A 955 -6.97 8.46 6.48
CA GLU A 955 -7.96 9.38 7.05
C GLU A 955 -9.36 9.10 6.47
N GLY A 956 -10.40 9.15 7.30
CA GLY A 956 -11.78 8.94 6.86
C GLY A 956 -12.23 7.47 6.76
N GLY A 957 -13.35 7.21 6.09
CA GLY A 957 -13.87 5.85 5.87
C GLY A 957 -14.88 5.32 6.92
N GLN A 958 -14.98 5.98 8.09
CA GLN A 958 -15.74 5.46 9.24
C GLN A 958 -17.23 5.25 8.93
N GLY A 959 -17.86 6.21 8.24
CA GLY A 959 -19.26 6.12 7.85
C GLY A 959 -19.54 4.92 6.93
N TYR A 960 -18.62 4.60 6.02
CA TYR A 960 -18.77 3.46 5.11
C TYR A 960 -18.67 2.13 5.86
N VAL A 961 -17.68 1.99 6.75
CA VAL A 961 -17.48 0.74 7.51
C VAL A 961 -18.60 0.53 8.54
N LEU A 962 -18.97 1.57 9.29
CA LEU A 962 -20.09 1.49 10.24
C LEU A 962 -21.41 1.23 9.53
N GLY A 963 -21.64 1.88 8.38
CA GLY A 963 -22.81 1.62 7.53
C GLY A 963 -22.85 0.18 7.01
N PHE A 964 -21.71 -0.36 6.56
CA PHE A 964 -21.59 -1.76 6.15
C PHE A 964 -21.93 -2.72 7.30
N VAL A 965 -21.36 -2.52 8.49
CA VAL A 965 -21.65 -3.36 9.67
C VAL A 965 -23.12 -3.26 10.06
N ALA A 966 -23.67 -2.04 10.13
CA ALA A 966 -25.07 -1.81 10.46
C ALA A 966 -26.02 -2.50 9.46
N LEU A 967 -25.74 -2.39 8.15
CA LEU A 967 -26.53 -3.05 7.12
C LEU A 967 -26.51 -4.58 7.26
N ASN A 968 -25.35 -5.17 7.56
CA ASN A 968 -25.24 -6.61 7.82
C ASN A 968 -26.07 -7.04 9.04
N LEU A 969 -26.04 -6.27 10.13
CA LEU A 969 -26.81 -6.57 11.35
C LEU A 969 -28.32 -6.40 11.13
N VAL A 970 -28.75 -5.38 10.38
CA VAL A 970 -30.15 -5.18 10.00
C VAL A 970 -30.64 -6.34 9.13
N TYR A 971 -29.86 -6.73 8.13
CA TYR A 971 -30.19 -7.85 7.23
C TYR A 971 -30.33 -9.18 8.00
N LEU A 972 -29.39 -9.46 8.90
CA LEU A 972 -29.46 -10.58 9.83
C LEU A 972 -30.70 -10.50 10.74
N GLY A 973 -31.00 -9.33 11.30
CA GLY A 973 -32.16 -9.10 12.17
C GLY A 973 -33.47 -9.39 11.45
N LEU A 974 -33.64 -8.93 10.20
CA LEU A 974 -34.82 -9.20 9.39
C LEU A 974 -35.00 -10.70 9.10
N ALA A 975 -33.91 -11.39 8.73
CA ALA A 975 -33.93 -12.83 8.52
C ALA A 975 -34.23 -13.60 9.82
N ALA A 976 -33.69 -13.15 10.95
CA ALA A 976 -33.96 -13.74 12.27
C ALA A 976 -35.43 -13.58 12.67
N VAL A 977 -36.02 -12.38 12.49
CA VAL A 977 -37.44 -12.14 12.75
C VAL A 977 -38.30 -13.07 11.88
N ARG A 978 -38.02 -13.16 10.58
CA ARG A 978 -38.74 -14.07 9.68
C ARG A 978 -38.61 -15.53 10.13
N PHE A 979 -37.41 -15.99 10.45
CA PHE A 979 -37.18 -17.36 10.91
C PHE A 979 -37.94 -17.66 12.21
N GLN A 980 -37.87 -16.78 13.21
CA GLN A 980 -38.55 -16.95 14.50
C GLN A 980 -40.07 -16.94 14.36
N VAL A 981 -40.64 -15.99 13.63
CA VAL A 981 -42.10 -15.93 13.38
C VAL A 981 -42.59 -17.23 12.72
N THR A 982 -41.82 -17.76 11.77
CA THR A 982 -42.20 -18.98 11.04
C THR A 982 -42.09 -20.23 11.90
N ASN A 983 -41.16 -20.26 12.86
CA ASN A 983 -41.04 -21.37 13.81
C ASN A 983 -42.16 -21.38 14.85
N VAL A 984 -42.69 -20.20 15.22
CA VAL A 984 -43.80 -20.07 16.18
C VAL A 984 -45.15 -20.49 15.56
N VAL A 985 -45.35 -20.27 14.26
CA VAL A 985 -46.57 -20.65 13.55
C VAL A 985 -46.55 -22.15 13.25
N LYS A 986 -47.36 -22.94 13.99
CA LYS A 986 -47.57 -24.37 13.70
C LYS A 986 -48.58 -24.55 12.56
N PRO A 987 -48.41 -25.54 11.66
CA PRO A 987 -49.38 -25.80 10.58
C PRO A 987 -50.76 -26.18 11.14
N ALA A 988 -51.83 -25.68 10.53
CA ALA A 988 -53.21 -25.88 10.97
C ALA A 988 -53.76 -27.30 10.70
N THR A 989 -53.06 -28.08 9.88
CA THR A 989 -53.39 -29.46 9.50
C THR A 989 -52.11 -30.30 9.49
N HIS A 990 -52.19 -31.59 9.86
CA HIS A 990 -51.13 -32.59 9.68
C HIS A 990 -50.86 -32.84 8.19
N GLN A 991 -50.37 -31.83 7.46
CA GLN A 991 -49.76 -31.99 6.15
C GLN A 991 -48.28 -32.29 6.41
N THR A 992 -48.00 -33.55 6.70
CA THR A 992 -46.64 -34.07 6.73
C THR A 992 -46.32 -34.66 5.36
N ASP A 993 -45.18 -34.27 4.80
CA ASP A 993 -44.70 -34.87 3.55
C ASP A 993 -44.43 -36.36 3.81
N ASN A 994 -44.98 -37.24 2.96
CA ASN A 994 -44.81 -38.69 3.09
C ASN A 994 -43.33 -39.07 2.84
N VAL A 995 -42.70 -39.70 3.84
CA VAL A 995 -41.26 -40.03 3.89
C VAL A 995 -40.82 -40.92 2.72
N SER A 996 -41.75 -41.66 2.10
CA SER A 996 -41.47 -42.56 0.97
C SER A 996 -40.86 -41.86 -0.25
N ARG A 997 -41.02 -40.54 -0.39
CA ARG A 997 -40.38 -39.76 -1.48
C ARG A 997 -38.95 -39.32 -1.16
N LEU A 998 -38.60 -39.24 0.13
CA LEU A 998 -37.26 -38.85 0.59
C LEU A 998 -36.30 -40.05 0.58
N VAL A 999 -36.82 -41.27 0.78
CA VAL A 999 -36.01 -42.51 0.72
C VAL A 999 -35.57 -42.82 -0.71
N GLU A 1000 -36.38 -42.55 -1.73
CA GLU A 1000 -35.97 -42.71 -3.14
C GLU A 1000 -34.86 -41.70 -3.55
N ASP A 1001 -34.91 -40.46 -3.04
CA ASP A 1001 -33.92 -39.42 -3.33
C ASP A 1001 -32.61 -39.58 -2.52
N ASP A 1002 -32.67 -40.10 -1.28
CA ASP A 1002 -31.49 -40.39 -0.46
C ASP A 1002 -30.84 -41.75 -0.80
N GLU A 1003 -31.59 -42.75 -1.30
CA GLU A 1003 -30.99 -43.98 -1.83
C GLU A 1003 -30.14 -43.68 -3.08
N GLU A 1004 -30.53 -42.78 -3.98
CA GLU A 1004 -29.65 -42.35 -5.08
C GLU A 1004 -28.40 -41.59 -4.61
N MET A 1005 -28.45 -40.90 -3.45
CA MET A 1005 -27.31 -40.14 -2.90
C MET A 1005 -26.37 -41.00 -2.04
N VAL A 1006 -26.89 -42.03 -1.36
CA VAL A 1006 -26.14 -42.92 -0.46
C VAL A 1006 -25.62 -44.18 -1.17
N ILE A 1007 -26.29 -44.65 -2.24
CA ILE A 1007 -25.77 -45.74 -3.09
C ILE A 1007 -24.50 -45.31 -3.86
N ALA A 1008 -24.27 -43.99 -4.03
CA ALA A 1008 -23.05 -43.45 -4.60
C ALA A 1008 -21.83 -43.44 -3.64
N GLU A 1009 -22.03 -43.58 -2.32
CA GLU A 1009 -20.93 -43.59 -1.32
C GLU A 1009 -20.75 -44.91 -0.57
N SER A 1010 -21.66 -45.89 -0.70
CA SER A 1010 -21.63 -47.12 0.12
C SER A 1010 -21.66 -48.47 -0.62
N SER A 1011 -21.70 -48.49 -1.96
CA SER A 1011 -21.65 -49.74 -2.73
C SER A 1011 -20.23 -50.29 -2.88
N ASP A 1012 -19.58 -50.65 -1.76
CA ASP A 1012 -18.40 -51.54 -1.79
C ASP A 1012 -18.06 -52.17 -0.42
N SER A 1013 -19.05 -52.54 0.41
CA SER A 1013 -18.81 -53.54 1.47
C SER A 1013 -20.13 -54.04 2.07
N LYS A 1014 -20.69 -55.13 1.54
CA LYS A 1014 -21.39 -56.20 2.26
C LYS A 1014 -22.19 -57.07 1.28
N SER A 1015 -21.52 -58.06 0.73
CA SER A 1015 -22.13 -59.32 0.36
C SER A 1015 -21.08 -60.41 0.58
N GLU A 1016 -21.53 -61.52 1.16
CA GLU A 1016 -20.77 -62.75 1.52
C GLU A 1016 -20.42 -62.86 3.01
N GLU A 1017 -21.40 -63.28 3.81
CA GLU A 1017 -21.16 -64.42 4.70
C GLU A 1017 -22.43 -65.28 4.74
N GLU A 1018 -22.26 -66.52 4.30
CA GLU A 1018 -23.29 -67.54 4.11
C GLU A 1018 -23.89 -68.06 5.41
N THR A 1019 -25.13 -68.49 5.26
CA THR A 1019 -25.83 -69.56 5.99
C THR A 1019 -24.97 -70.74 6.43
N GLU A 1020 -24.94 -71.05 7.74
CA GLU A 1020 -24.85 -72.39 8.35
C GLU A 1020 -25.12 -72.24 9.87
N GLU A 1021 -26.35 -72.46 10.36
CA GLU A 1021 -26.92 -73.71 10.90
C GLU A 1021 -26.79 -73.87 12.45
N VAL A 1022 -27.90 -74.36 13.05
CA VAL A 1022 -28.03 -75.11 14.32
C VAL A 1022 -28.37 -74.37 15.63
N SER A 1023 -29.67 -74.47 15.95
CA SER A 1023 -30.34 -74.72 17.25
C SER A 1023 -29.61 -74.44 18.59
N LYS A 1024 -30.19 -73.55 19.40
CA LYS A 1024 -30.90 -73.89 20.66
C LYS A 1024 -31.57 -72.65 21.26
#